data_AF-A0ABD3SR95-F1
#
_entry.id   AF-A0ABD3SR95-F1
#
_cell.length_a   1.000
_cell.length_b   1.000
_cell.length_c   1.000
_cell.angle_alpha   90.00
_cell.angle_beta   90.00
_cell.angle_gamma   90.00
#
_symmetry.space_group_name_H-M   'P 1'
#
loop_
_entity.id
_entity.type
_entity.pdbx_description
1 polymer ?
#
loop_
_entity_poly.entity_id
_entity_poly.type
_entity_poly.pdbx_seq_one_letter_code
_entity_poly.pdbx_strand_id
1 'polypeptide(L)'
;MTSSTTPIPPPPPSRISHRAMGGPDLNYLYATDGPNPDPRDDGYHNDDADDRDGDNRTSGDELFNGDNNNNNNNNKMNNKMNNKNSKEKHDDKKDRKPVRRGLRSDMRALRGTSLFLGGEEGPNSKIYCIPGHATRVLCIDTTTDDVYPIGPIFDARNCILAGKYKWLRGIVVGHVIYGLPCHSDKVLRIDTRTDEVDTLDIPYETYFDNDETIDADDNDGDIGDGDEDYDVERRNGKKVRTETSLAHRERHMPWKYHGGAISPHDDCIYAIPQSSRRVLRIDPRTERIGFVGPDYVGRCKWYGGVVGQSDGAIYGIPQNASGVLRIDASGVNCDGASKRNADVQSSSSSSSGPESRVIVTVHGSYPPNLHNWHGAARSTTPDGTIVCVPNNADTVLCIVPSSRAAYPVNADDPDVIESSSSSSSLSSLFPEPELYTLTGLDPSDISTGRHRSDGKYKYLGAMAGTDGCVYCFPSGSERVLRVDTLRRTARSVGPNLRDAGMESLHQNKWQNGLTSHEEGCVYAIPLAARTVLRVRTTTTTTSAAGGGGGRRGAGGHHVGSTWEGGVMASNGCMYCMPNNHKAVLQIVPNCVPSRERLHLARDMRERERESRRMMEEMERKREMERRKAERERRKRERRIRDKEEQGRGEREERSDPSEGETTGSSCKETTKKAEDATDRPITTSDKRLSTEEGMTKEDRTMQTDRSILPNGFVPPDDVATYKYKSGIPTLRSSAHRVKYSLDHREHNPNPKGSDGNPTNTTFLPASLCNVDVLPYSTSEFDFHGAVVGIFQRCDENFVGAFRSLSDGTRVIPKLDNFVVPPNSLIRECQRGKLERAQEYLSDAVASDADFLRLFDGFVVDRILPRLKARLQSAGSHNEDLPVTFFYQRPPTLRIQPGPARALVRAHNDAEYGHQNGELNFWLPLTSRRKTGVDLFCESKSGAGDYRPLQVEYGEVVSFHGSSRRHYVNPNRSLWTRVSLDFRVGIGGYFDPDWQMNGTTNDHNRRKVNV
;
A
#
# COMPACT_ATOMS: atom_id res chain seq x y z
N MET A 1 -2.60 -36.05 59.41
CA MET A 1 -3.49 -34.88 59.49
C MET A 1 -2.79 -33.72 58.81
N THR A 2 -3.41 -33.08 57.82
CA THR A 2 -2.76 -32.12 56.92
C THR A 2 -3.64 -30.88 56.77
N SER A 3 -3.16 -29.73 57.21
CA SER A 3 -3.85 -28.45 57.08
C SER A 3 -3.65 -27.86 55.68
N SER A 4 -4.75 -27.63 54.96
CA SER A 4 -4.74 -26.98 53.65
C SER A 4 -4.68 -25.45 53.79
N THR A 5 -3.64 -24.84 53.22
CA THR A 5 -3.58 -23.38 53.06
C THR A 5 -4.21 -23.00 51.73
N THR A 6 -5.23 -22.13 51.75
CA THR A 6 -5.88 -21.63 50.53
C THR A 6 -5.07 -20.51 49.87
N PRO A 7 -4.88 -20.52 48.55
CA PRO A 7 -4.18 -19.45 47.85
C PRO A 7 -5.07 -18.20 47.71
N ILE A 8 -4.46 -17.02 47.89
CA ILE A 8 -5.11 -15.73 47.68
C ILE A 8 -5.32 -15.52 46.16
N PRO A 9 -6.52 -15.12 45.68
CA PRO A 9 -6.74 -14.85 44.27
C PRO A 9 -5.95 -13.59 43.82
N PRO A 10 -5.43 -13.56 42.58
CA PRO A 10 -4.77 -12.37 42.06
C PRO A 10 -5.77 -11.20 41.92
N PRO A 11 -5.31 -9.94 42.04
CA PRO A 11 -6.19 -8.79 41.87
C PRO A 11 -6.78 -8.75 40.46
N PRO A 12 -8.04 -8.31 40.29
CA PRO A 12 -8.68 -8.25 38.97
C PRO A 12 -7.93 -7.29 38.04
N PRO A 13 -7.74 -7.63 36.75
CA PRO A 13 -7.02 -6.80 35.81
C PRO A 13 -7.78 -5.50 35.55
N SER A 14 -7.30 -4.39 36.15
CA SER A 14 -7.91 -3.06 36.07
C SER A 14 -7.65 -2.36 34.73
N ARG A 15 -8.12 -2.97 33.64
CA ARG A 15 -8.24 -2.34 32.31
C ARG A 15 -9.70 -2.08 31.97
N ILE A 16 -10.12 -0.84 32.15
CA ILE A 16 -11.36 -0.32 31.54
C ILE A 16 -11.09 -0.19 30.03
N SER A 17 -11.32 -1.26 29.28
CA SER A 17 -11.75 -1.11 27.89
C SER A 17 -13.23 -0.73 27.92
N HIS A 18 -13.55 0.49 27.51
CA HIS A 18 -14.96 0.79 27.22
C HIS A 18 -15.42 -0.12 26.09
N ARG A 19 -16.57 -0.79 26.28
CA ARG A 19 -17.20 -1.62 25.25
C ARG A 19 -17.50 -0.76 24.01
N ALA A 20 -16.63 -0.86 23.03
CA ALA A 20 -16.96 -0.69 21.62
C ALA A 20 -17.10 -2.09 20.98
N MET A 21 -18.09 -2.85 21.48
CA MET A 21 -19.01 -3.51 20.53
C MET A 21 -19.58 -2.41 19.64
N GLY A 22 -19.93 -2.69 18.39
CA GLY A 22 -20.51 -1.68 17.49
C GLY A 22 -21.61 -0.89 18.21
N GLY A 23 -21.63 0.45 18.02
CA GLY A 23 -22.57 1.34 18.71
C GLY A 23 -24.00 0.81 18.61
N PRO A 24 -24.80 0.95 19.70
CA PRO A 24 -26.00 0.15 19.88
C PRO A 24 -26.94 0.17 18.67
N ASP A 25 -27.47 -1.02 18.36
CA ASP A 25 -28.57 -1.27 17.43
C ASP A 25 -28.28 -1.06 15.93
N LEU A 26 -27.01 -1.17 15.51
CA LEU A 26 -26.62 -1.30 14.10
C LEU A 26 -26.87 -2.72 13.55
N ASN A 27 -27.92 -2.87 12.74
CA ASN A 27 -28.28 -4.16 12.12
C ASN A 27 -27.66 -4.32 10.71
N TYR A 28 -27.41 -5.55 10.28
CA TYR A 28 -26.99 -5.86 8.91
C TYR A 28 -28.20 -6.14 8.02
N LEU A 29 -28.26 -5.49 6.86
CA LEU A 29 -29.29 -5.70 5.85
C LEU A 29 -28.75 -6.45 4.65
N TYR A 30 -29.54 -7.41 4.16
CA TYR A 30 -29.21 -8.24 3.02
C TYR A 30 -30.22 -7.95 1.91
N ALA A 31 -29.78 -7.29 0.84
CA ALA A 31 -30.59 -7.18 -0.37
C ALA A 31 -30.36 -8.43 -1.24
N THR A 32 -31.35 -9.32 -1.22
CA THR A 32 -31.43 -10.54 -2.03
C THR A 32 -32.89 -10.73 -2.45
N ASP A 33 -33.13 -11.38 -3.58
CA ASP A 33 -34.50 -11.65 -4.04
C ASP A 33 -35.20 -12.66 -3.10
N GLY A 34 -36.48 -12.43 -2.79
CA GLY A 34 -37.19 -12.96 -1.59
C GLY A 34 -37.96 -14.29 -1.76
N PRO A 35 -39.02 -14.60 -0.94
CA PRO A 35 -39.82 -13.71 -0.08
C PRO A 35 -40.05 -14.21 1.38
N ASN A 36 -41.14 -13.77 2.03
CA ASN A 36 -41.40 -13.73 3.49
C ASN A 36 -42.64 -14.57 3.94
N PRO A 37 -42.72 -15.09 5.19
CA PRO A 37 -43.86 -15.87 5.68
C PRO A 37 -44.85 -15.10 6.60
N ASP A 38 -46.04 -15.70 6.80
CA ASP A 38 -47.10 -15.34 7.76
C ASP A 38 -47.73 -16.64 8.33
N PRO A 39 -48.00 -16.74 9.64
CA PRO A 39 -48.86 -17.78 10.20
C PRO A 39 -49.97 -17.26 11.15
N ARG A 40 -51.14 -17.90 11.10
CA ARG A 40 -52.20 -17.78 12.13
C ARG A 40 -52.45 -19.11 12.85
N ASP A 41 -53.10 -18.96 14.00
CA ASP A 41 -53.93 -19.90 14.76
C ASP A 41 -53.28 -21.04 15.58
N ASP A 42 -54.06 -21.39 16.60
CA ASP A 42 -54.02 -22.51 17.56
C ASP A 42 -52.77 -22.67 18.48
N GLY A 43 -52.89 -22.56 19.81
CA GLY A 43 -54.05 -22.22 20.65
C GLY A 43 -53.80 -22.46 22.16
N TYR A 44 -54.76 -22.03 23.00
CA TYR A 44 -54.81 -22.18 24.48
C TYR A 44 -53.75 -21.38 25.29
N HIS A 45 -54.04 -20.81 26.47
CA HIS A 45 -55.26 -20.78 27.29
C HIS A 45 -55.44 -19.39 27.96
N ASN A 46 -56.47 -19.28 28.82
CA ASN A 46 -56.99 -18.04 29.45
C ASN A 46 -56.11 -17.59 30.67
N ASP A 47 -56.37 -16.56 31.49
CA ASP A 47 -57.64 -15.95 31.99
C ASP A 47 -57.54 -14.44 32.37
N ASP A 48 -58.72 -13.85 32.60
CA ASP A 48 -59.09 -12.69 33.45
C ASP A 48 -58.80 -11.20 33.10
N ALA A 49 -59.91 -10.53 32.72
CA ALA A 49 -60.51 -9.31 33.33
C ALA A 49 -59.96 -7.88 33.06
N ASP A 50 -60.85 -7.04 32.49
CA ASP A 50 -61.52 -5.82 33.06
C ASP A 50 -60.79 -4.97 34.14
N ASP A 51 -60.95 -3.64 34.26
CA ASP A 51 -62.08 -2.80 33.82
C ASP A 51 -61.73 -1.28 33.62
N ARG A 52 -62.71 -0.55 33.08
CA ARG A 52 -63.02 0.91 32.93
C ARG A 52 -62.29 2.05 33.68
N ASP A 53 -62.31 3.20 32.98
CA ASP A 53 -62.59 4.60 33.41
C ASP A 53 -61.81 5.30 34.55
N GLY A 54 -61.83 6.66 34.60
CA GLY A 54 -61.68 7.37 35.89
C GLY A 54 -60.89 8.69 36.02
N ASP A 55 -61.15 9.69 35.18
CA ASP A 55 -61.34 11.13 35.50
C ASP A 55 -60.59 11.91 36.64
N ASN A 56 -60.15 13.15 36.29
CA ASN A 56 -60.09 14.41 37.09
C ASN A 56 -59.16 14.66 38.34
N ARG A 57 -58.54 15.87 38.33
CA ARG A 57 -58.29 16.83 39.47
C ARG A 57 -57.18 16.48 40.51
N THR A 58 -56.55 17.42 41.27
CA THR A 58 -56.64 18.91 41.37
C THR A 58 -55.34 19.55 41.94
N SER A 59 -55.09 20.83 41.58
CA SER A 59 -54.47 21.96 42.34
C SER A 59 -53.37 21.77 43.41
N GLY A 60 -52.40 22.70 43.43
CA GLY A 60 -51.50 22.92 44.58
C GLY A 60 -50.45 24.03 44.36
N ASP A 61 -50.84 25.30 44.57
CA ASP A 61 -49.93 26.46 44.66
C ASP A 61 -49.09 26.40 45.97
N GLU A 62 -47.88 26.94 46.05
CA GLU A 62 -47.51 28.25 46.67
C GLU A 62 -45.97 28.23 46.93
N LEU A 63 -45.19 29.30 47.16
CA LEU A 63 -45.26 30.75 46.90
C LEU A 63 -43.83 31.34 47.09
N PHE A 64 -43.37 32.25 46.22
CA PHE A 64 -42.38 33.34 46.51
C PHE A 64 -40.93 32.93 46.93
N ASN A 65 -39.90 33.79 46.95
CA ASN A 65 -39.51 34.96 46.13
C ASN A 65 -37.97 35.17 46.30
N GLY A 66 -37.35 36.11 45.57
CA GLY A 66 -36.14 36.79 46.10
C GLY A 66 -34.84 36.76 45.28
N ASP A 67 -34.75 37.64 44.29
CA ASP A 67 -33.80 38.77 44.27
C ASP A 67 -32.26 38.60 44.34
N ASN A 68 -31.67 38.93 43.17
CA ASN A 68 -30.74 40.06 42.97
C ASN A 68 -29.20 39.93 43.20
N ASN A 69 -28.51 39.96 42.06
CA ASN A 69 -27.52 40.98 41.63
C ASN A 69 -26.08 41.03 42.19
N ASN A 70 -25.12 41.05 41.24
CA ASN A 70 -23.83 41.79 41.26
C ASN A 70 -22.76 41.42 42.33
N ASN A 71 -21.47 41.73 42.16
CA ASN A 71 -20.78 42.49 41.10
C ASN A 71 -19.36 41.96 40.78
N ASN A 72 -18.76 42.53 39.74
CA ASN A 72 -17.35 42.43 39.32
C ASN A 72 -16.28 42.56 40.44
N ASN A 73 -15.05 42.08 40.17
CA ASN A 73 -13.85 42.89 39.82
C ASN A 73 -12.47 42.42 40.38
N ASN A 74 -11.47 42.50 39.50
CA ASN A 74 -10.09 43.00 39.72
C ASN A 74 -8.96 42.23 40.50
N ASN A 75 -8.04 41.67 39.69
CA ASN A 75 -6.67 42.18 39.41
C ASN A 75 -5.43 41.91 40.31
N LYS A 76 -4.27 41.93 39.61
CA LYS A 76 -2.85 42.16 40.01
C LYS A 76 -2.05 41.13 40.85
N MET A 77 -0.92 40.71 40.23
CA MET A 77 0.49 40.83 40.67
C MET A 77 0.83 40.75 42.18
N ASN A 78 1.94 40.13 42.62
CA ASN A 78 3.30 40.33 42.09
C ASN A 78 4.34 39.27 42.56
N ASN A 79 5.58 39.36 42.04
CA ASN A 79 6.76 38.53 42.37
C ASN A 79 7.31 38.70 43.80
N LYS A 80 7.96 37.65 44.35
CA LYS A 80 9.32 37.77 44.95
C LYS A 80 10.05 36.42 45.13
N MET A 81 11.38 36.51 45.27
CA MET A 81 12.34 35.40 45.36
C MET A 81 12.90 35.19 46.78
N ASN A 82 13.65 34.08 46.92
CA ASN A 82 14.62 33.66 47.96
C ASN A 82 14.09 32.65 49.00
N ASN A 83 14.64 31.43 49.21
CA ASN A 83 15.97 30.79 49.03
C ASN A 83 16.79 30.67 50.33
N LYS A 84 16.88 29.45 50.91
CA LYS A 84 18.15 28.82 51.36
C LYS A 84 18.03 27.35 51.82
N ASN A 85 18.91 26.52 51.25
CA ASN A 85 19.65 25.37 51.81
C ASN A 85 18.99 24.33 52.76
N SER A 86 19.01 23.05 52.34
CA SER A 86 19.66 21.98 53.13
C SER A 86 20.16 20.79 52.28
N LYS A 87 21.41 20.40 52.55
CA LYS A 87 22.30 19.36 51.99
C LYS A 87 21.73 18.09 51.29
N GLU A 88 22.29 17.83 50.10
CA GLU A 88 23.01 16.61 49.67
C GLU A 88 22.47 15.20 50.01
N LYS A 89 22.23 14.42 48.95
CA LYS A 89 22.87 13.09 48.77
C LYS A 89 23.07 12.80 47.27
N HIS A 90 24.20 12.21 46.92
CA HIS A 90 24.54 11.75 45.56
C HIS A 90 23.84 10.42 45.25
N ASP A 91 23.42 10.24 44.00
CA ASP A 91 23.30 8.93 43.34
C ASP A 91 23.19 9.08 41.81
N ASP A 92 23.78 8.14 41.06
CA ASP A 92 23.96 8.25 39.60
C ASP A 92 22.67 8.11 38.78
N LYS A 93 22.54 8.93 37.72
CA LYS A 93 21.56 8.73 36.64
C LYS A 93 22.18 8.89 35.26
N LYS A 94 22.46 7.76 34.62
CA LYS A 94 22.69 7.67 33.16
C LYS A 94 21.40 7.96 32.39
N ASP A 95 21.57 8.49 31.18
CA ASP A 95 20.47 8.87 30.29
C ASP A 95 19.46 7.75 30.04
N ARG A 96 18.20 8.01 30.39
CA ARG A 96 17.06 7.25 29.88
C ARG A 96 16.31 8.12 28.88
N LYS A 97 16.36 7.74 27.60
CA LYS A 97 15.50 8.31 26.56
C LYS A 97 14.03 8.27 27.03
N PRO A 98 13.22 9.29 26.72
CA PRO A 98 11.84 9.36 27.20
C PRO A 98 11.02 8.21 26.62
N VAL A 99 10.62 7.28 27.48
CA VAL A 99 9.58 6.30 27.15
C VAL A 99 8.30 7.10 26.90
N ARG A 100 7.79 7.09 25.65
CA ARG A 100 6.46 7.61 25.31
C ARG A 100 5.41 6.80 26.06
N ARG A 101 5.11 7.20 27.31
CA ARG A 101 3.91 6.75 28.02
C ARG A 101 2.72 7.22 27.21
N GLY A 102 1.93 6.27 26.68
CA GLY A 102 0.70 6.61 25.99
C GLY A 102 -0.19 7.48 26.88
N LEU A 103 -0.55 8.66 26.39
CA LEU A 103 -1.59 9.47 27.00
C LEU A 103 -2.88 8.65 26.98
N ARG A 104 -3.57 8.59 28.13
CA ARG A 104 -4.88 7.94 28.22
C ARG A 104 -5.81 8.53 27.17
N SER A 105 -6.61 7.69 26.53
CA SER A 105 -7.51 8.03 25.42
C SER A 105 -8.27 9.34 25.65
N ASP A 106 -7.87 10.38 24.91
CA ASP A 106 -8.55 11.67 25.00
C ASP A 106 -9.87 11.61 24.22
N MET A 107 -10.94 11.22 24.93
CA MET A 107 -12.31 11.16 24.43
C MET A 107 -12.91 12.53 24.04
N ARG A 108 -12.09 13.60 23.96
CA ARG A 108 -12.42 14.87 23.30
C ARG A 108 -12.20 14.82 21.79
N ALA A 109 -11.25 14.02 21.29
CA ALA A 109 -10.89 13.96 19.87
C ALA A 109 -12.02 13.42 18.95
N LEU A 110 -13.04 12.78 19.53
CA LEU A 110 -14.24 12.27 18.85
C LEU A 110 -15.53 13.00 19.27
N ARG A 111 -15.43 14.30 19.59
CA ARG A 111 -16.59 15.14 19.95
C ARG A 111 -16.72 16.34 19.01
N GLY A 112 -17.74 16.30 18.16
CA GLY A 112 -18.11 17.36 17.22
C GLY A 112 -18.86 16.80 16.02
N THR A 113 -19.35 17.68 15.16
CA THR A 113 -19.95 17.37 13.85
C THR A 113 -18.87 17.35 12.77
N SER A 114 -19.07 16.57 11.70
CA SER A 114 -18.24 16.54 10.48
C SER A 114 -16.73 16.51 10.71
N LEU A 115 -16.30 15.73 11.71
CA LEU A 115 -14.91 15.66 12.18
C LEU A 115 -13.96 15.17 11.10
N PHE A 116 -14.27 14.03 10.47
CA PHE A 116 -13.45 13.41 9.44
C PHE A 116 -14.31 13.04 8.22
N LEU A 117 -13.98 13.62 7.07
CA LEU A 117 -14.77 13.53 5.82
C LEU A 117 -14.25 12.41 4.88
N GLY A 118 -13.09 11.86 5.22
CA GLY A 118 -12.43 10.76 4.54
C GLY A 118 -11.31 10.21 5.40
N GLY A 119 -10.60 9.22 4.89
CA GLY A 119 -9.42 8.64 5.52
C GLY A 119 -8.81 7.61 4.58
N GLU A 120 -7.51 7.35 4.72
CA GLU A 120 -6.76 6.46 3.83
C GLU A 120 -5.86 5.52 4.63
N GLU A 121 -5.65 4.28 4.17
CA GLU A 121 -4.64 3.39 4.77
C GLU A 121 -3.25 3.69 4.18
N GLY A 122 -2.29 4.02 5.04
CA GLY A 122 -0.88 4.13 4.67
C GLY A 122 -0.23 2.75 4.52
N PRO A 123 0.89 2.61 3.79
CA PRO A 123 1.61 1.32 3.63
C PRO A 123 2.21 0.71 4.91
N ASN A 124 1.89 1.27 6.08
CA ASN A 124 2.27 0.82 7.40
C ASN A 124 1.10 0.11 8.16
N SER A 125 -0.02 -0.17 7.48
CA SER A 125 -1.26 -0.69 8.07
C SER A 125 -1.87 0.22 9.16
N LYS A 126 -1.77 1.53 8.98
CA LYS A 126 -2.54 2.52 9.75
C LYS A 126 -3.45 3.32 8.84
N ILE A 127 -4.64 3.63 9.31
CA ILE A 127 -5.57 4.55 8.65
C ILE A 127 -5.40 5.96 9.22
N TYR A 128 -5.34 6.94 8.33
CA TYR A 128 -5.22 8.36 8.64
C TYR A 128 -6.49 9.08 8.22
N CYS A 129 -7.31 9.50 9.18
CA CYS A 129 -8.58 10.19 8.92
C CYS A 129 -8.33 11.68 8.65
N ILE A 130 -8.88 12.17 7.53
CA ILE A 130 -8.66 13.52 7.01
C ILE A 130 -9.54 14.53 7.77
N PRO A 131 -8.95 15.54 8.44
CA PRO A 131 -9.67 16.41 9.38
C PRO A 131 -10.48 17.50 8.65
N GLY A 132 -11.79 17.27 8.52
CA GLY A 132 -12.76 18.27 8.08
C GLY A 132 -12.96 19.34 9.14
N HIS A 133 -13.69 19.01 10.20
CA HIS A 133 -13.88 19.86 11.39
C HIS A 133 -12.91 19.53 12.51
N ALA A 134 -12.33 18.32 12.53
CA ALA A 134 -11.36 17.95 13.55
C ALA A 134 -10.15 18.92 13.54
N THR A 135 -9.58 19.16 14.72
CA THR A 135 -8.43 20.05 14.89
C THR A 135 -7.09 19.37 14.59
N ARG A 136 -7.08 18.04 14.40
CA ARG A 136 -5.90 17.19 14.19
C ARG A 136 -6.26 15.99 13.32
N VAL A 137 -5.29 15.42 12.60
CA VAL A 137 -5.44 14.11 11.93
C VAL A 137 -5.64 13.02 12.99
N LEU A 138 -6.55 12.07 12.73
CA LEU A 138 -6.74 10.90 13.60
C LEU A 138 -6.08 9.67 12.96
N CYS A 139 -5.19 9.02 13.71
CA CYS A 139 -4.57 7.77 13.32
C CYS A 139 -5.32 6.59 13.96
N ILE A 140 -5.55 5.53 13.19
CA ILE A 140 -6.08 4.24 13.64
C ILE A 140 -5.05 3.18 13.23
N ASP A 141 -4.42 2.52 14.19
CA ASP A 141 -3.49 1.40 13.91
C ASP A 141 -4.31 0.11 13.74
N THR A 142 -4.39 -0.42 12.50
CA THR A 142 -5.26 -1.58 12.20
C THR A 142 -4.69 -2.91 12.71
N THR A 143 -3.50 -2.89 13.32
CA THR A 143 -2.85 -4.04 13.96
C THR A 143 -3.06 -4.08 15.47
N THR A 144 -3.41 -2.94 16.08
CA THR A 144 -3.66 -2.82 17.53
C THR A 144 -5.07 -2.35 17.91
N ASP A 145 -5.85 -1.83 16.96
CA ASP A 145 -7.06 -1.03 17.16
C ASP A 145 -6.82 0.24 18.04
N ASP A 146 -5.57 0.68 18.21
CA ASP A 146 -5.28 1.94 18.91
C ASP A 146 -5.67 3.14 18.05
N VAL A 147 -6.42 4.07 18.65
CA VAL A 147 -6.92 5.29 18.00
C VAL A 147 -6.35 6.53 18.69
N TYR A 148 -5.57 7.34 17.98
CA TYR A 148 -4.85 8.48 18.55
C TYR A 148 -4.65 9.65 17.57
N PRO A 149 -4.76 10.92 18.02
CA PRO A 149 -4.55 12.08 17.16
C PRO A 149 -3.06 12.43 16.98
N ILE A 150 -2.67 12.73 15.74
CA ILE A 150 -1.31 13.09 15.31
C ILE A 150 -1.24 14.51 14.70
N GLY A 151 -0.05 14.98 14.33
CA GLY A 151 0.13 16.28 13.69
C GLY A 151 -0.06 17.52 14.59
N PRO A 152 0.05 18.75 14.03
CA PRO A 152 -0.21 19.99 14.74
C PRO A 152 -1.69 20.17 15.07
N ILE A 153 -2.02 21.23 15.82
CA ILE A 153 -3.41 21.68 16.03
C ILE A 153 -3.73 22.73 14.97
N PHE A 154 -4.65 22.42 14.07
CA PHE A 154 -5.24 23.35 13.11
C PHE A 154 -6.30 24.21 13.83
N ASP A 155 -5.88 25.37 14.34
CA ASP A 155 -6.77 26.32 15.02
C ASP A 155 -7.72 27.01 14.03
N ALA A 156 -8.98 27.11 14.43
CA ALA A 156 -10.09 27.68 13.67
C ALA A 156 -9.87 29.14 13.21
N ARG A 157 -9.09 29.92 13.97
CA ARG A 157 -9.12 31.40 13.92
C ARG A 157 -8.63 32.04 12.63
N ASN A 158 -7.90 31.31 11.78
CA ASN A 158 -7.34 31.80 10.52
C ASN A 158 -7.89 31.07 9.29
N CYS A 159 -9.07 30.43 9.39
CA CYS A 159 -9.66 29.62 8.31
C CYS A 159 -11.12 30.02 8.03
N ILE A 160 -11.57 29.82 6.77
CA ILE A 160 -12.97 29.96 6.36
C ILE A 160 -13.89 29.12 7.28
N LEU A 161 -15.10 29.62 7.55
CA LEU A 161 -16.09 28.99 8.44
C LEU A 161 -15.52 28.58 9.82
N ALA A 162 -14.54 29.32 10.33
CA ALA A 162 -13.82 29.00 11.57
C ALA A 162 -13.22 27.58 11.57
N GLY A 163 -12.54 27.20 10.48
CA GLY A 163 -11.81 25.93 10.39
C GLY A 163 -12.69 24.68 10.26
N LYS A 164 -13.95 24.86 9.83
CA LYS A 164 -14.82 23.78 9.31
C LYS A 164 -14.36 23.35 7.91
N TYR A 165 -14.87 22.20 7.44
CA TYR A 165 -14.65 21.58 6.12
C TYR A 165 -13.25 21.77 5.48
N LYS A 166 -12.15 21.72 6.26
CA LYS A 166 -10.80 22.10 5.77
C LYS A 166 -10.34 21.24 4.59
N TRP A 167 -10.35 19.93 4.75
CA TRP A 167 -9.97 18.94 3.74
C TRP A 167 -11.00 17.80 3.69
N LEU A 168 -11.33 17.30 2.50
CA LEU A 168 -12.46 16.36 2.30
C LEU A 168 -12.01 14.90 2.09
N ARG A 169 -11.05 14.67 1.19
CA ARG A 169 -10.54 13.33 0.85
C ARG A 169 -9.02 13.30 0.88
N GLY A 170 -8.44 12.13 1.11
CA GLY A 170 -7.01 11.89 1.00
C GLY A 170 -6.70 11.20 -0.33
N ILE A 171 -5.45 11.29 -0.78
CA ILE A 171 -4.91 10.50 -1.88
C ILE A 171 -3.51 10.02 -1.47
N VAL A 172 -3.31 8.70 -1.48
CA VAL A 172 -2.04 8.07 -1.07
C VAL A 172 -1.09 7.99 -2.26
N VAL A 173 0.06 8.65 -2.18
CA VAL A 173 1.14 8.53 -3.16
C VAL A 173 2.41 8.07 -2.46
N GLY A 174 2.76 6.80 -2.67
CA GLY A 174 3.90 6.16 -2.02
C GLY A 174 3.71 6.11 -0.50
N HIS A 175 4.42 6.96 0.21
CA HIS A 175 4.39 7.08 1.68
C HIS A 175 3.77 8.39 2.19
N VAL A 176 3.23 9.23 1.30
CA VAL A 176 2.59 10.50 1.66
C VAL A 176 1.11 10.45 1.32
N ILE A 177 0.26 10.96 2.22
CA ILE A 177 -1.17 11.15 1.99
C ILE A 177 -1.43 12.64 1.81
N TYR A 178 -1.98 13.00 0.65
CA TYR A 178 -2.33 14.37 0.30
C TYR A 178 -3.82 14.61 0.53
N GLY A 179 -4.17 15.46 1.50
CA GLY A 179 -5.56 15.82 1.79
C GLY A 179 -6.00 17.02 0.94
N LEU A 180 -7.04 16.80 0.13
CA LEU A 180 -7.49 17.78 -0.86
C LEU A 180 -8.22 18.97 -0.21
N PRO A 181 -7.86 20.23 -0.57
CA PRO A 181 -8.43 21.44 0.01
C PRO A 181 -9.90 21.60 -0.37
N CYS A 182 -10.78 21.61 0.63
CA CYS A 182 -12.19 21.94 0.44
C CYS A 182 -12.42 23.40 0.84
N HIS A 183 -12.23 23.74 2.11
CA HIS A 183 -12.25 25.13 2.59
C HIS A 183 -10.83 25.65 2.90
N SER A 184 -9.85 24.79 3.21
CA SER A 184 -8.46 25.22 3.46
C SER A 184 -7.83 25.91 2.24
N ASP A 185 -6.95 26.89 2.49
CA ASP A 185 -6.09 27.52 1.48
C ASP A 185 -4.82 26.70 1.13
N LYS A 186 -4.63 25.52 1.75
CA LYS A 186 -3.43 24.67 1.63
C LYS A 186 -3.80 23.22 1.37
N VAL A 187 -2.90 22.45 0.75
CA VAL A 187 -3.01 20.98 0.68
C VAL A 187 -2.48 20.39 1.99
N LEU A 188 -3.20 19.43 2.59
CA LEU A 188 -2.71 18.70 3.76
C LEU A 188 -1.69 17.63 3.32
N ARG A 189 -0.63 17.43 4.10
CA ARG A 189 0.44 16.47 3.82
C ARG A 189 0.68 15.58 5.05
N ILE A 190 0.67 14.26 4.90
CA ILE A 190 0.90 13.30 6.01
C ILE A 190 1.94 12.28 5.58
N ASP A 191 3.07 12.16 6.29
CA ASP A 191 4.08 11.11 6.04
C ASP A 191 3.81 9.88 6.92
N THR A 192 3.44 8.76 6.28
CA THR A 192 3.04 7.53 6.99
C THR A 192 4.22 6.77 7.59
N ARG A 193 5.47 7.21 7.38
CA ARG A 193 6.67 6.57 7.95
C ARG A 193 7.02 7.15 9.32
N THR A 194 6.70 8.43 9.53
CA THR A 194 7.06 9.21 10.73
C THR A 194 5.85 9.66 11.55
N ASP A 195 4.63 9.56 11.01
CA ASP A 195 3.40 10.19 11.52
C ASP A 195 3.49 11.74 11.59
N GLU A 196 4.36 12.33 10.77
CA GLU A 196 4.48 13.78 10.59
C GLU A 196 3.35 14.31 9.70
N VAL A 197 2.90 15.54 9.97
CA VAL A 197 1.75 16.16 9.32
C VAL A 197 2.03 17.63 9.11
N ASP A 198 2.04 18.05 7.85
CA ASP A 198 2.37 19.38 7.37
C ASP A 198 1.28 19.91 6.42
N THR A 199 1.51 21.07 5.82
CA THR A 199 0.65 21.63 4.76
C THR A 199 1.49 22.27 3.66
N LEU A 200 1.08 22.12 2.41
CA LEU A 200 1.71 22.74 1.23
C LEU A 200 0.89 23.93 0.74
N ASP A 201 1.57 25.05 0.48
CA ASP A 201 0.95 26.30 0.04
C ASP A 201 0.47 26.24 -1.41
N ILE A 202 -0.72 26.81 -1.66
CA ILE A 202 -1.31 26.93 -2.99
C ILE A 202 -1.03 28.34 -3.53
N PRO A 203 -0.40 28.50 -4.70
CA PRO A 203 0.08 29.80 -5.20
C PRO A 203 -1.03 30.57 -5.93
N TYR A 204 -2.12 30.93 -5.25
CA TYR A 204 -3.28 31.61 -5.87
C TYR A 204 -2.87 32.90 -6.62
N GLU A 205 -2.02 33.71 -6.01
CA GLU A 205 -1.59 35.02 -6.53
C GLU A 205 -0.88 34.88 -7.89
N THR A 206 -0.09 33.81 -8.07
CA THR A 206 0.62 33.51 -9.33
C THR A 206 -0.31 33.19 -10.50
N TYR A 207 -1.54 32.74 -10.23
CA TYR A 207 -2.49 32.23 -11.22
C TYR A 207 -3.77 33.05 -11.36
N PHE A 208 -4.06 33.99 -10.46
CA PHE A 208 -5.31 34.74 -10.42
C PHE A 208 -5.17 36.27 -10.22
N ASP A 209 -3.98 36.81 -9.95
CA ASP A 209 -3.78 38.29 -9.86
C ASP A 209 -3.20 38.91 -11.16
N ASN A 210 -3.06 38.12 -12.24
CA ASN A 210 -2.52 38.59 -13.52
C ASN A 210 -3.64 39.00 -14.50
N ASP A 211 -3.78 40.31 -14.65
CA ASP A 211 -4.44 41.11 -15.70
C ASP A 211 -5.98 41.18 -15.83
N GLU A 212 -6.38 42.37 -16.28
CA GLU A 212 -7.66 42.86 -16.81
C GLU A 212 -9.00 42.54 -16.10
N THR A 213 -9.53 43.57 -15.43
CA THR A 213 -10.95 43.92 -15.16
C THR A 213 -12.01 42.80 -15.24
N ILE A 214 -12.54 42.40 -14.07
CA ILE A 214 -13.81 41.67 -13.99
C ILE A 214 -14.98 42.67 -13.99
N ASP A 215 -15.88 42.56 -14.96
CA ASP A 215 -17.12 43.36 -15.01
C ASP A 215 -18.05 43.10 -13.81
N ALA A 216 -18.77 44.14 -13.40
CA ALA A 216 -19.52 44.16 -12.14
C ALA A 216 -20.87 43.39 -12.16
N ASP A 217 -21.18 42.67 -13.24
CA ASP A 217 -22.46 41.97 -13.46
C ASP A 217 -22.42 40.46 -13.11
N ASP A 218 -21.38 40.03 -12.39
CA ASP A 218 -21.20 38.71 -11.76
C ASP A 218 -22.21 38.52 -10.58
N ASN A 219 -23.51 38.69 -10.87
CA ASN A 219 -24.63 38.49 -9.94
C ASN A 219 -24.76 36.99 -9.65
N ASP A 220 -24.17 36.53 -8.53
CA ASP A 220 -24.36 35.19 -7.97
C ASP A 220 -25.86 34.91 -7.83
N GLY A 221 -26.42 34.12 -8.76
CA GLY A 221 -27.85 33.81 -8.80
C GLY A 221 -28.25 32.97 -7.60
N ASP A 222 -29.01 33.56 -6.68
CA ASP A 222 -29.49 32.92 -5.46
C ASP A 222 -30.30 31.65 -5.76
N ILE A 223 -29.73 30.51 -5.39
CA ILE A 223 -30.39 29.21 -5.30
C ILE A 223 -30.01 28.65 -3.92
N GLY A 224 -30.71 29.14 -2.90
CA GLY A 224 -30.42 28.81 -1.51
C GLY A 224 -30.68 27.35 -1.14
N ASP A 225 -29.73 26.77 -0.40
CA ASP A 225 -29.98 25.97 0.79
C ASP A 225 -29.21 26.66 1.93
N GLY A 226 -29.87 26.92 3.07
CA GLY A 226 -29.43 27.96 4.00
C GLY A 226 -28.36 27.55 5.02
N ASP A 227 -27.32 28.38 5.15
CA ASP A 227 -26.49 28.58 6.35
C ASP A 227 -26.23 30.10 6.45
N GLU A 228 -26.53 30.72 7.60
CA GLU A 228 -26.58 32.18 7.77
C GLU A 228 -25.23 32.83 8.14
N ASP A 229 -25.16 34.16 7.92
CA ASP A 229 -24.17 35.14 8.38
C ASP A 229 -22.67 34.89 8.11
N TYR A 230 -22.14 35.65 7.15
CA TYR A 230 -20.76 36.16 7.19
C TYR A 230 -20.78 37.63 7.62
N ASP A 231 -20.44 37.86 8.89
CA ASP A 231 -20.53 39.17 9.56
C ASP A 231 -19.63 40.23 8.89
N VAL A 232 -20.22 41.31 8.38
CA VAL A 232 -19.51 42.44 7.76
C VAL A 232 -19.36 43.57 8.77
N GLU A 233 -18.18 43.67 9.41
CA GLU A 233 -17.89 44.71 10.42
C GLU A 233 -18.20 46.13 9.90
N ARG A 234 -19.33 46.70 10.35
CA ARG A 234 -19.71 48.09 10.06
C ARG A 234 -18.92 49.11 10.89
N ARG A 235 -17.63 49.28 10.62
CA ARG A 235 -16.83 50.38 11.19
C ARG A 235 -17.02 51.70 10.43
N ASN A 236 -17.66 52.66 11.08
CA ASN A 236 -17.62 54.11 10.79
C ASN A 236 -17.96 54.58 9.36
N GLY A 237 -19.17 54.28 8.88
CA GLY A 237 -19.95 55.20 8.03
C GLY A 237 -19.47 55.54 6.62
N LYS A 238 -18.29 55.07 6.20
CA LYS A 238 -17.80 55.17 4.80
C LYS A 238 -17.84 53.79 4.16
N LYS A 239 -18.50 53.68 2.99
CA LYS A 239 -18.27 52.56 2.06
C LYS A 239 -16.86 52.66 1.48
N VAL A 240 -15.88 52.09 2.18
CA VAL A 240 -14.62 51.71 1.55
C VAL A 240 -14.87 50.38 0.85
N ARG A 241 -15.07 50.40 -0.48
CA ARG A 241 -14.95 49.18 -1.28
C ARG A 241 -13.47 48.80 -1.30
N THR A 242 -13.08 47.87 -0.43
CA THR A 242 -11.86 47.08 -0.66
C THR A 242 -12.22 46.03 -1.70
N GLU A 243 -11.88 46.28 -2.95
CA GLU A 243 -12.00 45.28 -4.01
C GLU A 243 -11.01 44.16 -3.71
N THR A 244 -11.53 42.98 -3.38
CA THR A 244 -10.72 41.79 -3.08
C THR A 244 -10.32 41.13 -4.39
N SER A 245 -9.02 40.87 -4.56
CA SER A 245 -8.50 40.30 -5.81
C SER A 245 -9.07 38.91 -6.09
N LEU A 246 -8.97 38.45 -7.33
CA LEU A 246 -9.47 37.13 -7.69
C LEU A 246 -8.68 36.03 -6.96
N ALA A 247 -7.37 36.20 -6.72
CA ALA A 247 -6.62 35.28 -5.87
C ALA A 247 -7.16 35.25 -4.43
N HIS A 248 -7.53 36.41 -3.86
CA HIS A 248 -8.18 36.45 -2.55
C HIS A 248 -9.55 35.76 -2.55
N ARG A 249 -10.37 35.95 -3.60
CA ARG A 249 -11.68 35.28 -3.76
C ARG A 249 -11.53 33.76 -3.88
N GLU A 250 -10.61 33.26 -4.71
CA GLU A 250 -10.35 31.82 -4.86
C GLU A 250 -9.76 31.20 -3.58
N ARG A 251 -8.76 31.86 -2.97
CA ARG A 251 -8.18 31.46 -1.68
C ARG A 251 -9.27 31.25 -0.62
N HIS A 252 -10.22 32.17 -0.53
CA HIS A 252 -11.34 32.15 0.42
C HIS A 252 -12.64 31.56 -0.14
N MET A 253 -12.59 30.83 -1.26
CA MET A 253 -13.75 30.13 -1.79
C MET A 253 -14.11 28.91 -0.89
N PRO A 254 -15.35 28.75 -0.43
CA PRO A 254 -15.81 27.51 0.19
C PRO A 254 -15.99 26.41 -0.89
N TRP A 255 -15.88 25.15 -0.48
CA TRP A 255 -16.07 23.98 -1.35
C TRP A 255 -15.26 24.03 -2.67
N LYS A 256 -13.98 24.43 -2.60
CA LYS A 256 -13.08 24.53 -3.77
C LYS A 256 -13.04 23.23 -4.58
N TYR A 257 -12.70 22.11 -3.93
CA TYR A 257 -12.54 20.79 -4.54
C TYR A 257 -13.26 19.72 -3.71
N HIS A 258 -14.02 18.83 -4.38
CA HIS A 258 -14.77 17.75 -3.71
C HIS A 258 -14.08 16.37 -3.77
N GLY A 259 -13.06 16.25 -4.60
CA GLY A 259 -12.32 15.00 -4.80
C GLY A 259 -11.25 15.18 -5.87
N GLY A 260 -10.60 14.10 -6.26
CA GLY A 260 -9.53 14.10 -7.24
C GLY A 260 -9.05 12.68 -7.53
N ALA A 261 -8.11 12.57 -8.47
CA ALA A 261 -7.45 11.31 -8.78
C ALA A 261 -5.99 11.54 -9.18
N ILE A 262 -5.19 10.46 -9.14
CA ILE A 262 -3.86 10.42 -9.72
C ILE A 262 -4.02 10.16 -11.22
N SER A 263 -3.36 10.91 -12.10
CA SER A 263 -3.30 10.54 -13.52
C SER A 263 -2.20 9.49 -13.74
N PRO A 264 -2.48 8.39 -14.46
CA PRO A 264 -1.48 7.38 -14.81
C PRO A 264 -0.46 7.86 -15.86
N HIS A 265 -0.62 9.09 -16.39
CA HIS A 265 0.26 9.65 -17.42
C HIS A 265 1.47 10.41 -16.85
N ASP A 266 1.32 11.03 -15.68
CA ASP A 266 2.37 11.86 -15.05
C ASP A 266 2.49 11.68 -13.52
N ASP A 267 1.80 10.67 -12.96
CA ASP A 267 1.69 10.38 -11.51
C ASP A 267 1.24 11.56 -10.63
N CYS A 268 0.71 12.63 -11.23
CA CYS A 268 0.29 13.81 -10.50
C CYS A 268 -1.19 13.74 -10.07
N ILE A 269 -1.50 14.41 -8.97
CA ILE A 269 -2.86 14.48 -8.42
C ILE A 269 -3.58 15.67 -9.06
N TYR A 270 -4.78 15.42 -9.58
CA TYR A 270 -5.67 16.46 -10.10
C TYR A 270 -6.95 16.51 -9.26
N ALA A 271 -7.21 17.66 -8.63
CA ALA A 271 -8.41 17.89 -7.83
C ALA A 271 -9.53 18.53 -8.68
N ILE A 272 -10.74 17.98 -8.56
CA ILE A 272 -11.90 18.35 -9.39
C ILE A 272 -12.58 19.60 -8.83
N PRO A 273 -12.63 20.72 -9.59
CA PRO A 273 -13.16 22.00 -9.12
C PRO A 273 -14.67 21.91 -8.92
N GLN A 274 -15.11 22.00 -7.67
CA GLN A 274 -16.53 22.02 -7.32
C GLN A 274 -17.04 23.47 -7.36
N SER A 275 -16.39 24.38 -6.62
CA SER A 275 -16.64 25.83 -6.72
C SER A 275 -15.43 26.65 -7.19
N SER A 276 -14.18 26.19 -7.02
CA SER A 276 -13.01 26.89 -7.57
C SER A 276 -13.07 26.99 -9.09
N ARG A 277 -12.43 28.00 -9.68
CA ARG A 277 -12.45 28.26 -11.14
C ARG A 277 -11.63 27.25 -11.95
N ARG A 278 -10.53 26.71 -11.40
CA ARG A 278 -9.57 25.89 -12.16
C ARG A 278 -9.21 24.57 -11.48
N VAL A 279 -8.77 23.59 -12.26
CA VAL A 279 -8.31 22.28 -11.76
C VAL A 279 -6.97 22.47 -11.03
N LEU A 280 -6.88 22.02 -9.78
CA LEU A 280 -5.63 22.03 -9.02
C LEU A 280 -4.78 20.81 -9.41
N ARG A 281 -3.52 21.03 -9.76
CA ARG A 281 -2.51 19.99 -10.01
C ARG A 281 -1.48 20.00 -8.89
N ILE A 282 -1.17 18.82 -8.34
CA ILE A 282 -0.14 18.62 -7.31
C ILE A 282 0.83 17.55 -7.83
N ASP A 283 2.12 17.86 -7.91
CA ASP A 283 3.20 16.91 -8.22
C ASP A 283 3.73 16.27 -6.92
N PRO A 284 3.46 14.98 -6.64
CA PRO A 284 3.86 14.33 -5.38
C PRO A 284 5.36 14.05 -5.24
N ARG A 285 6.13 14.21 -6.33
CA ARG A 285 7.58 13.95 -6.41
C ARG A 285 8.39 15.24 -6.21
N THR A 286 7.85 16.39 -6.64
CA THR A 286 8.49 17.70 -6.44
C THR A 286 7.78 18.58 -5.40
N GLU A 287 6.65 18.12 -4.87
CA GLU A 287 5.72 18.84 -3.97
C GLU A 287 5.23 20.19 -4.54
N ARG A 288 5.36 20.40 -5.86
CA ARG A 288 4.88 21.59 -6.58
C ARG A 288 3.36 21.55 -6.77
N ILE A 289 2.74 22.72 -6.63
CA ILE A 289 1.30 22.93 -6.83
C ILE A 289 1.08 24.00 -7.91
N GLY A 290 0.08 23.80 -8.77
CA GLY A 290 -0.31 24.72 -9.83
C GLY A 290 -1.75 24.50 -10.31
N PHE A 291 -2.18 25.26 -11.32
CA PHE A 291 -3.54 25.19 -11.87
C PHE A 291 -3.53 24.92 -13.38
N VAL A 292 -4.42 24.04 -13.83
CA VAL A 292 -4.55 23.62 -15.25
C VAL A 292 -5.97 23.83 -15.77
N GLY A 293 -6.10 23.87 -17.11
CA GLY A 293 -7.37 24.15 -17.80
C GLY A 293 -7.79 25.63 -17.77
N PRO A 294 -8.88 25.99 -18.46
CA PRO A 294 -9.45 27.34 -18.45
C PRO A 294 -10.24 27.61 -17.15
N ASP A 295 -10.78 28.82 -17.03
CA ASP A 295 -11.67 29.21 -15.93
C ASP A 295 -13.10 28.69 -16.13
N TYR A 296 -13.66 28.10 -15.07
CA TYR A 296 -15.03 27.62 -15.00
C TYR A 296 -15.78 28.34 -13.87
N VAL A 297 -16.63 29.31 -14.23
CA VAL A 297 -17.43 30.10 -13.27
C VAL A 297 -18.59 29.25 -12.70
N GLY A 298 -19.10 29.61 -11.52
CA GLY A 298 -20.23 28.95 -10.87
C GLY A 298 -19.85 27.94 -9.79
N ARG A 299 -20.83 27.58 -8.96
CA ARG A 299 -20.67 26.73 -7.76
C ARG A 299 -21.24 25.32 -8.01
N CYS A 300 -20.81 24.33 -7.22
CA CYS A 300 -21.32 22.95 -7.30
C CYS A 300 -21.19 22.30 -8.69
N LYS A 301 -20.17 22.68 -9.48
CA LYS A 301 -19.98 22.25 -10.88
C LYS A 301 -19.84 20.74 -11.01
N TRP A 302 -18.76 20.18 -10.45
CA TRP A 302 -18.42 18.76 -10.55
C TRP A 302 -18.20 18.12 -9.18
N TYR A 303 -18.64 16.88 -9.02
CA TYR A 303 -18.65 16.14 -7.75
C TYR A 303 -17.79 14.89 -7.85
N GLY A 304 -16.52 15.01 -7.44
CA GLY A 304 -15.53 13.92 -7.51
C GLY A 304 -15.01 13.65 -8.93
N GLY A 305 -14.00 12.79 -9.03
CA GLY A 305 -13.32 12.45 -10.28
C GLY A 305 -12.97 10.96 -10.37
N VAL A 306 -13.05 10.39 -11.57
CA VAL A 306 -12.83 8.96 -11.84
C VAL A 306 -11.91 8.78 -13.03
N VAL A 307 -10.88 7.93 -12.91
CA VAL A 307 -9.92 7.66 -14.01
C VAL A 307 -10.55 6.72 -15.05
N GLY A 308 -10.54 7.12 -16.32
CA GLY A 308 -10.95 6.32 -17.47
C GLY A 308 -10.01 5.13 -17.70
N GLN A 309 -10.57 3.97 -18.06
CA GLN A 309 -9.79 2.72 -18.14
C GLN A 309 -8.96 2.60 -19.42
N SER A 310 -9.41 3.20 -20.53
CA SER A 310 -8.80 3.13 -21.86
C SER A 310 -7.87 4.29 -22.17
N ASP A 311 -8.21 5.51 -21.73
CA ASP A 311 -7.47 6.74 -22.01
C ASP A 311 -6.66 7.28 -20.83
N GLY A 312 -6.89 6.81 -19.60
CA GLY A 312 -6.24 7.33 -18.40
C GLY A 312 -6.60 8.78 -18.04
N ALA A 313 -7.58 9.39 -18.72
CA ALA A 313 -8.04 10.73 -18.39
C ALA A 313 -8.91 10.71 -17.12
N ILE A 314 -9.00 11.84 -16.42
CA ILE A 314 -9.81 11.97 -15.20
C ILE A 314 -11.14 12.65 -15.55
N TYR A 315 -12.24 11.95 -15.29
CA TYR A 315 -13.59 12.38 -15.60
C TYR A 315 -14.28 12.94 -14.35
N GLY A 316 -14.63 14.23 -14.37
CA GLY A 316 -15.34 14.92 -13.30
C GLY A 316 -16.86 14.92 -13.51
N ILE A 317 -17.61 14.48 -12.51
CA ILE A 317 -19.03 14.13 -12.66
C ILE A 317 -19.91 15.38 -12.52
N PRO A 318 -20.77 15.73 -13.50
CA PRO A 318 -21.57 16.96 -13.45
C PRO A 318 -22.62 16.89 -12.33
N GLN A 319 -22.58 17.85 -11.41
CA GLN A 319 -23.61 18.06 -10.41
C GLN A 319 -24.52 19.21 -10.86
N ASN A 320 -23.96 20.43 -10.96
CA ASN A 320 -24.61 21.60 -11.57
C ASN A 320 -23.93 22.06 -12.87
N ALA A 321 -22.79 21.49 -13.27
CA ALA A 321 -22.18 21.78 -14.55
C ALA A 321 -23.02 21.25 -15.74
N SER A 322 -22.92 21.94 -16.87
CA SER A 322 -23.61 21.58 -18.12
C SER A 322 -23.00 20.39 -18.88
N GLY A 323 -21.87 19.84 -18.43
CA GLY A 323 -21.18 18.73 -19.10
C GLY A 323 -20.17 18.03 -18.19
N VAL A 324 -19.70 16.85 -18.61
CA VAL A 324 -18.68 16.04 -17.93
C VAL A 324 -17.30 16.68 -18.13
N LEU A 325 -16.57 16.95 -17.06
CA LEU A 325 -15.19 17.43 -17.14
C LEU A 325 -14.28 16.27 -17.58
N ARG A 326 -13.36 16.48 -18.52
CA ARG A 326 -12.33 15.52 -18.92
C ARG A 326 -10.95 16.19 -18.83
N ILE A 327 -10.09 15.65 -17.96
CA ILE A 327 -8.71 16.11 -17.73
C ILE A 327 -7.75 15.05 -18.29
N ASP A 328 -7.04 15.37 -19.36
CA ASP A 328 -6.10 14.48 -20.04
C ASP A 328 -4.67 15.04 -19.94
N ALA A 329 -3.85 14.37 -19.11
CA ALA A 329 -2.47 14.74 -18.83
C ALA A 329 -1.44 14.03 -19.72
N SER A 330 -1.87 13.26 -20.73
CA SER A 330 -0.97 12.45 -21.58
C SER A 330 0.14 13.28 -22.24
N GLY A 331 -0.15 14.52 -22.63
CA GLY A 331 0.83 15.42 -23.26
C GLY A 331 2.00 15.86 -22.37
N VAL A 332 1.90 15.71 -21.04
CA VAL A 332 2.90 16.20 -20.07
C VAL A 332 4.28 15.63 -20.37
N ASN A 333 4.37 14.31 -20.61
CA ASN A 333 5.62 13.58 -20.81
C ASN A 333 5.99 13.35 -22.30
N CYS A 334 5.36 14.07 -23.24
CA CYS A 334 5.62 13.91 -24.67
C CYS A 334 6.81 14.77 -25.16
N ASP A 335 8.00 14.18 -25.21
CA ASP A 335 9.21 14.82 -25.76
C ASP A 335 9.23 14.84 -27.29
N GLY A 336 8.49 15.78 -27.91
CA GLY A 336 8.59 15.98 -29.37
C GLY A 336 7.79 17.14 -30.01
N ALA A 337 6.68 17.58 -29.41
CA ALA A 337 5.72 18.45 -30.12
C ALA A 337 6.19 19.92 -30.36
N SER A 338 7.15 20.43 -29.58
CA SER A 338 7.49 21.86 -29.50
C SER A 338 8.29 22.45 -30.68
N LYS A 339 8.12 21.95 -31.91
CA LYS A 339 8.82 22.46 -33.11
C LYS A 339 8.05 22.51 -34.44
N ARG A 340 6.74 22.22 -34.51
CA ARG A 340 6.00 22.24 -35.80
C ARG A 340 4.63 22.95 -35.86
N ASN A 341 4.11 23.50 -34.75
CA ASN A 341 2.85 24.27 -34.73
C ASN A 341 2.97 25.59 -33.92
N ALA A 342 4.14 26.23 -33.93
CA ALA A 342 4.42 27.44 -33.14
C ALA A 342 4.31 28.76 -33.93
N ASP A 343 4.01 28.71 -35.24
CA ASP A 343 4.00 29.86 -36.16
C ASP A 343 2.59 30.33 -36.54
N VAL A 344 1.60 30.17 -35.65
CA VAL A 344 0.26 30.78 -35.79
C VAL A 344 -0.10 31.51 -34.49
N GLN A 345 -0.19 32.84 -34.59
CA GLN A 345 -0.40 33.82 -33.51
C GLN A 345 0.80 34.01 -32.56
N SER A 346 0.92 35.22 -32.01
CA SER A 346 2.22 35.84 -31.76
C SER A 346 2.42 36.37 -30.34
N SER A 347 3.71 36.55 -29.98
CA SER A 347 4.20 37.62 -29.10
C SER A 347 3.67 37.67 -27.65
N SER A 348 3.96 36.64 -26.86
CA SER A 348 4.45 36.85 -25.48
C SER A 348 5.37 35.70 -25.05
N SER A 349 6.51 36.03 -24.42
CA SER A 349 7.55 35.05 -24.10
C SER A 349 7.44 34.55 -22.67
N SER A 350 6.76 33.42 -22.47
CA SER A 350 6.93 32.59 -21.26
C SER A 350 7.17 31.13 -21.66
N SER A 351 8.16 30.48 -21.06
CA SER A 351 8.43 29.05 -21.29
C SER A 351 7.39 28.23 -20.54
N SER A 352 6.31 27.87 -21.23
CA SER A 352 5.14 27.25 -20.60
C SER A 352 5.50 25.89 -19.98
N GLY A 353 5.23 25.74 -18.68
CA GLY A 353 5.56 24.53 -17.92
C GLY A 353 4.78 23.29 -18.36
N PRO A 354 5.07 22.10 -17.80
CA PRO A 354 4.31 20.87 -18.06
C PRO A 354 2.79 21.05 -17.85
N GLU A 355 2.38 21.96 -16.96
CA GLU A 355 0.99 22.37 -16.74
C GLU A 355 0.26 22.77 -18.05
N SER A 356 0.97 23.34 -19.03
CA SER A 356 0.42 23.79 -20.32
C SER A 356 0.05 22.66 -21.30
N ARG A 357 0.47 21.41 -21.03
CA ARG A 357 0.19 20.25 -21.89
C ARG A 357 -0.95 19.36 -21.36
N VAL A 358 -1.60 19.77 -20.27
CA VAL A 358 -2.79 19.11 -19.74
C VAL A 358 -4.03 19.66 -20.43
N ILE A 359 -4.69 18.84 -21.24
CA ILE A 359 -5.95 19.20 -21.89
C ILE A 359 -7.09 19.08 -20.88
N VAL A 360 -7.88 20.15 -20.72
CA VAL A 360 -9.09 20.15 -19.88
C VAL A 360 -10.27 20.58 -20.73
N THR A 361 -11.28 19.72 -20.83
CA THR A 361 -12.44 19.85 -21.73
C THR A 361 -13.74 19.50 -21.00
N VAL A 362 -14.89 19.91 -21.56
CA VAL A 362 -16.22 19.66 -20.99
C VAL A 362 -17.12 19.05 -22.06
N HIS A 363 -17.79 17.95 -21.73
CA HIS A 363 -18.42 17.02 -22.69
C HIS A 363 -19.92 16.84 -22.44
N GLY A 364 -20.71 16.87 -23.51
CA GLY A 364 -22.17 16.77 -23.45
C GLY A 364 -22.89 18.09 -23.12
N SER A 365 -24.21 18.02 -22.97
CA SER A 365 -25.07 19.18 -22.66
C SER A 365 -26.23 18.76 -21.77
N TYR A 366 -26.18 19.19 -20.50
CA TYR A 366 -27.17 18.88 -19.46
C TYR A 366 -27.70 20.16 -18.81
N PRO A 367 -28.95 20.18 -18.30
CA PRO A 367 -29.47 21.33 -17.58
C PRO A 367 -28.66 21.60 -16.29
N PRO A 368 -28.09 22.80 -16.11
CA PRO A 368 -27.34 23.14 -14.90
C PRO A 368 -28.26 23.32 -13.69
N ASN A 369 -27.66 23.47 -12.51
CA ASN A 369 -28.33 23.85 -11.24
C ASN A 369 -29.41 22.89 -10.71
N LEU A 370 -29.49 21.65 -11.22
CA LEU A 370 -30.43 20.63 -10.74
C LEU A 370 -29.85 19.66 -9.69
N HIS A 371 -28.54 19.70 -9.41
CA HIS A 371 -27.79 18.72 -8.62
C HIS A 371 -28.00 17.27 -9.13
N ASN A 372 -27.88 17.11 -10.45
CA ASN A 372 -28.29 15.94 -11.23
C ASN A 372 -27.68 14.63 -10.70
N TRP A 373 -26.34 14.56 -10.71
CA TRP A 373 -25.57 13.39 -10.29
C TRP A 373 -24.63 13.69 -9.12
N HIS A 374 -24.32 12.66 -8.32
CA HIS A 374 -23.61 12.80 -7.05
C HIS A 374 -22.46 11.79 -6.94
N GLY A 375 -21.42 12.05 -7.72
CA GLY A 375 -20.29 11.13 -7.90
C GLY A 375 -20.60 9.98 -8.86
N ALA A 376 -19.66 9.05 -8.99
CA ALA A 376 -19.75 7.92 -9.89
C ALA A 376 -18.93 6.73 -9.37
N ALA A 377 -19.23 5.55 -9.90
CA ALA A 377 -18.37 4.37 -9.78
C ALA A 377 -18.02 3.83 -11.17
N ARG A 378 -16.78 3.38 -11.36
CA ARG A 378 -16.32 2.79 -12.63
C ARG A 378 -16.63 1.31 -12.66
N SER A 379 -17.29 0.84 -13.71
CA SER A 379 -17.53 -0.58 -13.95
C SER A 379 -16.20 -1.37 -14.08
N THR A 380 -16.27 -2.63 -13.68
CA THR A 380 -15.22 -3.66 -13.84
C THR A 380 -15.24 -4.33 -15.23
N THR A 381 -16.11 -3.87 -16.14
CA THR A 381 -16.16 -4.29 -17.55
C THR A 381 -14.95 -3.79 -18.36
N PRO A 382 -14.62 -4.40 -19.52
CA PRO A 382 -13.43 -4.05 -20.30
C PRO A 382 -13.42 -2.60 -20.82
N ASP A 383 -14.59 -2.05 -21.16
CA ASP A 383 -14.76 -0.64 -21.54
C ASP A 383 -14.55 0.33 -20.37
N GLY A 384 -14.63 -0.15 -19.12
CA GLY A 384 -14.48 0.66 -17.93
C GLY A 384 -15.49 1.80 -17.82
N THR A 385 -16.73 1.61 -18.30
CA THR A 385 -17.80 2.61 -18.27
C THR A 385 -17.99 3.18 -16.86
N ILE A 386 -17.97 4.51 -16.75
CA ILE A 386 -18.16 5.25 -15.51
C ILE A 386 -19.66 5.56 -15.37
N VAL A 387 -20.25 5.15 -14.25
CA VAL A 387 -21.69 5.24 -13.98
C VAL A 387 -21.94 6.32 -12.93
N CYS A 388 -22.58 7.41 -13.34
CA CYS A 388 -22.88 8.58 -12.50
C CYS A 388 -24.13 8.32 -11.65
N VAL A 389 -24.03 8.58 -10.34
CA VAL A 389 -25.08 8.27 -9.37
C VAL A 389 -26.26 9.24 -9.52
N PRO A 390 -27.47 8.78 -9.90
CA PRO A 390 -28.62 9.67 -10.07
C PRO A 390 -29.12 10.17 -8.71
N ASN A 391 -28.91 11.45 -8.43
CA ASN A 391 -29.32 12.09 -7.19
C ASN A 391 -30.68 12.77 -7.36
N ASN A 392 -30.72 13.79 -8.22
CA ASN A 392 -31.96 14.46 -8.61
C ASN A 392 -32.38 14.11 -10.04
N ALA A 393 -31.46 13.72 -10.92
CA ALA A 393 -31.79 13.25 -12.26
C ALA A 393 -32.67 11.99 -12.23
N ASP A 394 -33.64 11.89 -13.15
CA ASP A 394 -34.44 10.68 -13.38
C ASP A 394 -33.73 9.69 -14.33
N THR A 395 -32.46 9.94 -14.64
CA THR A 395 -31.62 9.09 -15.50
C THR A 395 -30.26 8.84 -14.88
N VAL A 396 -29.73 7.62 -15.05
CA VAL A 396 -28.30 7.33 -14.87
C VAL A 396 -27.55 7.93 -16.05
N LEU A 397 -26.52 8.74 -15.83
CA LEU A 397 -25.56 9.11 -16.87
C LEU A 397 -24.40 8.11 -16.88
N CYS A 398 -24.14 7.51 -18.03
CA CYS A 398 -23.00 6.65 -18.29
C CYS A 398 -22.00 7.35 -19.21
N ILE A 399 -20.72 7.25 -18.87
CA ILE A 399 -19.58 7.76 -19.63
C ILE A 399 -18.73 6.56 -20.02
N VAL A 400 -18.65 6.25 -21.32
CA VAL A 400 -17.58 5.37 -21.82
C VAL A 400 -16.34 6.26 -22.03
N PRO A 401 -15.21 5.99 -21.34
CA PRO A 401 -14.01 6.79 -21.56
C PRO A 401 -13.51 6.71 -23.01
N SER A 402 -12.82 7.75 -23.46
CA SER A 402 -12.24 7.81 -24.82
C SER A 402 -11.42 6.55 -25.15
N SER A 403 -11.42 6.12 -26.41
CA SER A 403 -10.75 4.89 -26.84
C SER A 403 -9.22 4.89 -26.67
N ARG A 404 -8.60 6.08 -26.65
CA ARG A 404 -7.19 6.34 -26.34
C ARG A 404 -7.03 7.74 -25.73
N ALA A 405 -5.88 8.00 -25.12
CA ALA A 405 -5.49 9.33 -24.67
C ALA A 405 -5.27 10.30 -25.85
N ALA A 406 -5.29 11.61 -25.60
CA ALA A 406 -5.05 12.64 -26.61
C ALA A 406 -3.63 12.56 -27.22
N TYR A 407 -2.62 12.24 -26.40
CA TYR A 407 -1.25 12.00 -26.83
C TYR A 407 -0.82 10.57 -26.45
N PRO A 408 -1.07 9.57 -27.31
CA PRO A 408 -0.66 8.19 -27.03
C PRO A 408 0.88 8.07 -27.00
N VAL A 409 1.39 7.22 -26.11
CA VAL A 409 2.84 7.04 -25.86
C VAL A 409 3.61 6.57 -27.10
N ASN A 410 2.94 5.88 -28.03
CA ASN A 410 3.51 5.43 -29.30
C ASN A 410 3.01 6.36 -30.42
N ALA A 411 3.82 7.34 -30.81
CA ALA A 411 3.51 8.27 -31.90
C ALA A 411 4.05 7.82 -33.28
N ASP A 412 4.72 6.67 -33.35
CA ASP A 412 5.31 6.08 -34.58
C ASP A 412 4.32 5.22 -35.38
N ASP A 413 3.01 5.33 -35.08
CA ASP A 413 1.94 4.63 -35.82
C ASP A 413 1.59 5.42 -37.11
N PRO A 414 1.88 4.90 -38.31
CA PRO A 414 1.79 5.67 -39.55
C PRO A 414 0.35 6.12 -39.89
N ASP A 415 -0.67 5.38 -39.44
CA ASP A 415 -2.09 5.70 -39.69
C ASP A 415 -2.54 7.03 -39.05
N VAL A 416 -1.73 7.61 -38.15
CA VAL A 416 -2.00 8.92 -37.53
C VAL A 416 -1.56 10.10 -38.42
N ILE A 417 -0.72 9.88 -39.44
CA ILE A 417 0.01 10.96 -40.12
C ILE A 417 -0.74 11.55 -41.32
N GLU A 418 -1.39 10.72 -42.15
CA GLU A 418 -1.90 11.16 -43.48
C GLU A 418 -3.12 12.09 -43.45
N SER A 419 -3.92 12.10 -42.37
CA SER A 419 -5.16 12.89 -42.28
C SER A 419 -4.93 14.40 -42.01
N SER A 420 -3.70 14.81 -41.71
CA SER A 420 -3.34 16.14 -41.22
C SER A 420 -3.35 17.28 -42.26
N SER A 421 -3.79 17.02 -43.50
CA SER A 421 -3.67 17.94 -44.65
C SER A 421 -4.92 18.75 -45.00
N SER A 422 -6.02 18.65 -44.22
CA SER A 422 -7.25 19.41 -44.46
C SER A 422 -7.74 20.16 -43.22
N SER A 423 -8.17 21.40 -43.39
CA SER A 423 -8.48 22.34 -42.30
C SER A 423 -9.89 22.14 -41.71
N SER A 424 -10.12 21.03 -41.00
CA SER A 424 -11.31 20.80 -40.18
C SER A 424 -11.05 21.04 -38.68
N SER A 425 -12.13 21.29 -37.93
CA SER A 425 -12.12 21.59 -36.48
C SER A 425 -11.21 20.67 -35.65
N LEU A 426 -10.55 21.24 -34.62
CA LEU A 426 -9.76 20.51 -33.62
C LEU A 426 -10.53 19.34 -32.96
N SER A 427 -11.85 19.38 -32.97
CA SER A 427 -12.74 18.30 -32.51
C SER A 427 -12.68 17.02 -33.34
N SER A 428 -11.94 16.96 -34.46
CA SER A 428 -11.74 15.74 -35.25
C SER A 428 -10.38 15.06 -35.02
N LEU A 429 -9.51 15.59 -34.16
CA LEU A 429 -8.15 15.07 -33.93
C LEU A 429 -8.02 14.14 -32.71
N PHE A 430 -8.96 14.21 -31.77
CA PHE A 430 -8.94 13.43 -30.52
C PHE A 430 -10.21 12.57 -30.41
N PRO A 431 -10.16 11.37 -29.78
CA PRO A 431 -11.35 10.56 -29.58
C PRO A 431 -12.18 11.11 -28.41
N GLU A 432 -13.41 11.49 -28.70
CA GLU A 432 -14.39 11.93 -27.70
C GLU A 432 -14.90 10.74 -26.86
N PRO A 433 -15.30 10.96 -25.59
CA PRO A 433 -15.96 9.96 -24.77
C PRO A 433 -17.41 9.73 -25.22
N GLU A 434 -17.92 8.50 -25.13
CA GLU A 434 -19.34 8.24 -25.41
C GLU A 434 -20.20 8.55 -24.18
N LEU A 435 -21.21 9.38 -24.33
CA LEU A 435 -22.13 9.76 -23.26
C LEU A 435 -23.55 9.24 -23.56
N TYR A 436 -24.14 8.49 -22.64
CA TYR A 436 -25.51 7.98 -22.79
C TYR A 436 -26.27 7.93 -21.45
N THR A 437 -27.61 8.01 -21.50
CA THR A 437 -28.48 8.08 -20.31
C THR A 437 -29.47 6.93 -20.24
N LEU A 438 -29.72 6.40 -19.04
CA LEU A 438 -30.66 5.28 -18.79
C LEU A 438 -31.77 5.67 -17.81
N THR A 439 -33.03 5.44 -18.17
CA THR A 439 -34.24 5.78 -17.38
C THR A 439 -34.69 4.73 -16.36
N GLY A 440 -34.07 3.53 -16.38
CA GLY A 440 -34.64 2.33 -15.76
C GLY A 440 -35.35 1.45 -16.79
N LEU A 441 -35.71 0.22 -16.42
CA LEU A 441 -36.59 -0.65 -17.22
C LEU A 441 -38.07 -0.38 -16.90
N ASP A 442 -38.36 -0.07 -15.64
CA ASP A 442 -39.62 0.47 -15.16
C ASP A 442 -39.38 1.88 -14.54
N PRO A 443 -40.29 2.87 -14.67
CA PRO A 443 -40.11 4.19 -14.07
C PRO A 443 -39.89 4.18 -12.55
N SER A 444 -40.34 3.13 -11.85
CA SER A 444 -40.07 2.96 -10.42
C SER A 444 -38.62 2.54 -10.09
N ASP A 445 -37.84 2.04 -11.07
CA ASP A 445 -36.45 1.61 -10.86
C ASP A 445 -35.55 2.74 -10.37
N ILE A 446 -35.73 3.95 -10.92
CA ILE A 446 -34.98 5.16 -10.55
C ILE A 446 -35.92 6.16 -9.85
N SER A 447 -36.92 5.67 -9.11
CA SER A 447 -37.78 6.53 -8.31
C SER A 447 -37.09 7.00 -7.02
N THR A 448 -37.51 8.17 -6.51
CA THR A 448 -37.30 8.51 -5.10
C THR A 448 -38.34 7.79 -4.23
N GLY A 449 -38.09 7.65 -2.93
CA GLY A 449 -39.00 6.95 -2.02
C GLY A 449 -40.32 7.68 -1.84
N ARG A 450 -41.41 6.93 -1.56
CA ARG A 450 -42.80 7.44 -1.51
C ARG A 450 -43.10 8.51 -0.43
N HIS A 451 -42.08 8.94 0.30
CA HIS A 451 -42.13 10.00 1.31
C HIS A 451 -42.01 11.41 0.71
N ARG A 452 -41.72 11.53 -0.59
CA ARG A 452 -41.60 12.80 -1.33
C ARG A 452 -42.08 12.63 -2.78
N SER A 453 -42.51 13.73 -3.38
CA SER A 453 -42.98 13.82 -4.77
C SER A 453 -42.12 14.73 -5.66
N ASP A 454 -41.04 15.29 -5.11
CA ASP A 454 -40.11 16.21 -5.80
C ASP A 454 -39.11 15.52 -6.75
N GLY A 455 -39.07 14.18 -6.75
CA GLY A 455 -38.09 13.38 -7.50
C GLY A 455 -36.67 13.39 -6.94
N LYS A 456 -36.38 14.11 -5.85
CA LYS A 456 -35.00 14.42 -5.42
C LYS A 456 -34.38 13.39 -4.47
N TYR A 457 -33.06 13.52 -4.29
CA TYR A 457 -32.23 12.79 -3.31
C TYR A 457 -32.30 11.26 -3.40
N LYS A 458 -32.45 10.70 -4.61
CA LYS A 458 -32.67 9.26 -4.85
C LYS A 458 -31.51 8.40 -4.33
N TYR A 459 -30.29 8.64 -4.84
CA TYR A 459 -29.06 7.90 -4.55
C TYR A 459 -27.90 8.88 -4.30
N LEU A 460 -27.01 8.58 -3.35
CA LEU A 460 -25.87 9.46 -3.00
C LEU A 460 -24.48 8.82 -3.13
N GLY A 461 -24.41 7.53 -3.44
CA GLY A 461 -23.15 6.86 -3.78
C GLY A 461 -23.38 5.56 -4.56
N ALA A 462 -22.31 4.97 -5.08
CA ALA A 462 -22.35 3.66 -5.74
C ALA A 462 -21.01 2.93 -5.59
N MET A 463 -21.00 1.62 -5.88
CA MET A 463 -19.78 0.84 -6.12
C MET A 463 -19.98 -0.13 -7.28
N ALA A 464 -18.89 -0.50 -7.95
CA ALA A 464 -18.90 -1.63 -8.87
C ALA A 464 -18.93 -2.97 -8.11
N GLY A 465 -19.80 -3.86 -8.57
CA GLY A 465 -19.84 -5.26 -8.15
C GLY A 465 -18.76 -6.10 -8.81
N THR A 466 -18.74 -7.38 -8.44
CA THR A 466 -17.87 -8.39 -9.05
C THR A 466 -18.41 -8.97 -10.37
N ASP A 467 -19.55 -8.48 -10.86
CA ASP A 467 -20.28 -8.96 -12.05
C ASP A 467 -20.28 -7.95 -13.22
N GLY A 468 -19.37 -6.97 -13.22
CA GLY A 468 -19.34 -5.91 -14.24
C GLY A 468 -20.44 -4.85 -14.09
N CYS A 469 -21.26 -4.90 -13.05
CA CYS A 469 -22.37 -3.96 -12.85
C CYS A 469 -22.09 -2.96 -11.73
N VAL A 470 -22.71 -1.78 -11.79
CA VAL A 470 -22.61 -0.75 -10.75
C VAL A 470 -23.88 -0.72 -9.92
N TYR A 471 -23.74 -0.66 -8.60
CA TYR A 471 -24.83 -0.68 -7.64
C TYR A 471 -24.91 0.66 -6.92
N CYS A 472 -25.98 1.43 -7.16
CA CYS A 472 -26.22 2.71 -6.51
C CYS A 472 -26.96 2.53 -5.19
N PHE A 473 -26.48 3.19 -4.14
CA PHE A 473 -26.97 3.07 -2.77
C PHE A 473 -28.10 4.08 -2.47
N PRO A 474 -29.28 3.61 -2.07
CA PRO A 474 -30.46 4.47 -1.94
C PRO A 474 -30.32 5.45 -0.75
N SER A 475 -30.34 6.75 -1.02
CA SER A 475 -30.46 7.76 0.04
C SER A 475 -31.93 7.99 0.38
N GLY A 476 -32.69 8.52 -0.57
CA GLY A 476 -34.14 8.71 -0.55
C GLY A 476 -34.92 7.57 -1.20
N SER A 477 -34.35 6.89 -2.22
CA SER A 477 -34.99 5.73 -2.85
C SER A 477 -35.28 4.60 -1.84
N GLU A 478 -36.25 3.74 -2.14
CA GLU A 478 -36.59 2.57 -1.32
C GLU A 478 -35.98 1.27 -1.88
N ARG A 479 -35.18 1.32 -2.96
CA ARG A 479 -34.60 0.15 -3.65
C ARG A 479 -33.15 0.40 -4.10
N VAL A 480 -32.33 -0.66 -4.14
CA VAL A 480 -30.98 -0.60 -4.73
C VAL A 480 -31.09 -0.65 -6.25
N LEU A 481 -30.40 0.25 -6.95
CA LEU A 481 -30.36 0.31 -8.41
C LEU A 481 -29.09 -0.40 -8.93
N ARG A 482 -29.25 -1.47 -9.71
CA ARG A 482 -28.17 -2.14 -10.46
C ARG A 482 -28.15 -1.59 -11.89
N VAL A 483 -27.00 -1.09 -12.31
CA VAL A 483 -26.70 -0.60 -13.65
C VAL A 483 -25.78 -1.60 -14.35
N ASP A 484 -26.28 -2.18 -15.42
CA ASP A 484 -25.62 -3.17 -16.27
C ASP A 484 -25.10 -2.43 -17.51
N THR A 485 -23.78 -2.16 -17.55
CA THR A 485 -23.18 -1.29 -18.57
C THR A 485 -23.16 -1.96 -19.94
N LEU A 486 -22.78 -3.26 -19.99
CA LEU A 486 -22.79 -4.05 -21.23
C LEU A 486 -24.19 -4.18 -21.85
N ARG A 487 -25.22 -4.42 -21.03
CA ARG A 487 -26.60 -4.50 -21.52
C ARG A 487 -27.26 -3.12 -21.71
N ARG A 488 -26.62 -2.04 -21.25
CA ARG A 488 -27.17 -0.68 -21.14
C ARG A 488 -28.57 -0.67 -20.50
N THR A 489 -28.70 -1.37 -19.36
CA THR A 489 -29.95 -1.44 -18.58
C THR A 489 -29.72 -1.05 -17.13
N ALA A 490 -30.62 -0.25 -16.56
CA ALA A 490 -30.67 0.02 -15.13
C ALA A 490 -31.96 -0.60 -14.56
N ARG A 491 -31.88 -1.30 -13.42
CA ARG A 491 -33.06 -1.87 -12.74
C ARG A 491 -32.89 -1.98 -11.23
N SER A 492 -33.98 -1.96 -10.50
CA SER A 492 -34.01 -2.29 -9.08
C SER A 492 -33.62 -3.76 -8.83
N VAL A 493 -32.99 -4.02 -7.68
CA VAL A 493 -32.64 -5.37 -7.21
C VAL A 493 -32.99 -5.56 -5.73
N GLY A 494 -33.38 -6.80 -5.36
CA GLY A 494 -33.84 -7.11 -4.01
C GLY A 494 -35.24 -6.56 -3.68
N PRO A 495 -35.64 -6.61 -2.40
CA PRO A 495 -36.95 -6.14 -1.95
C PRO A 495 -37.04 -4.60 -1.95
N ASN A 496 -38.26 -4.06 -1.88
CA ASN A 496 -38.43 -2.69 -1.40
C ASN A 496 -38.03 -2.68 0.09
N LEU A 497 -37.02 -1.87 0.42
CA LEU A 497 -36.42 -1.81 1.74
C LEU A 497 -37.38 -1.28 2.81
N ARG A 498 -38.44 -0.55 2.42
CA ARG A 498 -39.48 -0.04 3.32
C ARG A 498 -40.64 -1.03 3.47
N ASP A 499 -41.16 -1.62 2.40
CA ASP A 499 -42.25 -2.62 2.49
C ASP A 499 -41.80 -3.90 3.19
N ALA A 500 -40.55 -4.32 2.95
CA ALA A 500 -39.95 -5.36 3.75
C ALA A 500 -39.79 -4.94 5.23
N GLY A 501 -39.67 -3.63 5.51
CA GLY A 501 -39.43 -3.05 6.84
C GLY A 501 -37.94 -3.05 7.27
N MET A 502 -37.02 -3.05 6.32
CA MET A 502 -35.58 -3.23 6.52
C MET A 502 -34.89 -1.99 7.11
N GLU A 503 -35.22 -0.79 6.64
CA GLU A 503 -34.79 0.46 7.27
C GLU A 503 -36.01 1.33 7.58
N SER A 504 -35.97 1.95 8.76
CA SER A 504 -36.98 2.84 9.32
C SER A 504 -36.91 4.26 8.73
N LEU A 505 -35.71 4.75 8.43
CA LEU A 505 -35.49 6.07 7.85
C LEU A 505 -35.85 6.09 6.36
N HIS A 506 -36.27 7.26 5.88
CA HIS A 506 -36.76 7.42 4.50
C HIS A 506 -35.74 8.10 3.58
N GLN A 507 -34.97 9.07 4.10
CA GLN A 507 -33.93 9.81 3.37
C GLN A 507 -32.57 9.72 4.08
N ASN A 508 -31.49 10.09 3.39
CA ASN A 508 -30.12 10.15 3.92
C ASN A 508 -29.62 8.82 4.53
N LYS A 509 -30.08 7.69 3.99
CA LYS A 509 -29.75 6.35 4.50
C LYS A 509 -28.26 6.01 4.29
N TRP A 510 -27.80 5.95 3.03
CA TRP A 510 -26.42 5.60 2.65
C TRP A 510 -25.87 6.56 1.59
N GLN A 511 -24.56 6.86 1.62
CA GLN A 511 -23.90 7.83 0.73
C GLN A 511 -22.55 7.39 0.13
N ASN A 512 -21.87 6.38 0.68
CA ASN A 512 -20.65 5.83 0.11
C ASN A 512 -20.68 4.30 0.22
N GLY A 513 -19.66 3.61 -0.28
CA GLY A 513 -19.57 2.16 -0.13
C GLY A 513 -18.19 1.58 -0.40
N LEU A 514 -18.08 0.26 -0.26
CA LEU A 514 -16.89 -0.53 -0.49
C LEU A 514 -17.25 -1.88 -1.12
N THR A 515 -16.41 -2.41 -2.00
CA THR A 515 -16.59 -3.72 -2.65
C THR A 515 -15.74 -4.78 -1.95
N SER A 516 -16.38 -5.78 -1.36
CA SER A 516 -15.68 -7.01 -0.95
C SER A 516 -15.67 -7.99 -2.11
N HIS A 517 -14.54 -8.04 -2.82
CA HIS A 517 -14.33 -9.01 -3.89
C HIS A 517 -14.32 -10.44 -3.36
N GLU A 518 -13.80 -10.69 -2.15
CA GLU A 518 -13.80 -12.02 -1.52
C GLU A 518 -15.20 -12.57 -1.19
N GLU A 519 -16.19 -11.70 -0.98
CA GLU A 519 -17.58 -12.11 -0.75
C GLU A 519 -18.49 -12.00 -1.99
N GLY A 520 -18.00 -11.42 -3.08
CA GLY A 520 -18.84 -11.04 -4.22
C GLY A 520 -19.96 -10.07 -3.81
N CYS A 521 -19.65 -9.07 -2.98
CA CYS A 521 -20.63 -8.17 -2.35
C CYS A 521 -20.17 -6.71 -2.34
N VAL A 522 -21.12 -5.78 -2.48
CA VAL A 522 -20.92 -4.35 -2.17
C VAL A 522 -21.60 -4.00 -0.85
N TYR A 523 -20.98 -3.08 -0.11
CA TYR A 523 -21.44 -2.59 1.18
C TYR A 523 -21.71 -1.10 1.09
N ALA A 524 -22.90 -0.65 1.46
CA ALA A 524 -23.23 0.77 1.58
C ALA A 524 -22.93 1.24 3.01
N ILE A 525 -22.18 2.33 3.12
CA ILE A 525 -21.79 2.96 4.39
C ILE A 525 -22.96 3.80 4.90
N PRO A 526 -23.46 3.56 6.14
CA PRO A 526 -24.56 4.31 6.70
C PRO A 526 -24.17 5.78 6.89
N LEU A 527 -24.95 6.66 6.26
CA LEU A 527 -24.91 8.10 6.49
C LEU A 527 -25.72 8.40 7.75
N ALA A 528 -27.05 8.25 7.70
CA ALA A 528 -27.93 8.28 8.87
C ALA A 528 -28.65 6.94 9.14
N ALA A 529 -28.59 5.97 8.21
CA ALA A 529 -29.19 4.65 8.40
C ALA A 529 -28.70 3.97 9.69
N ARG A 530 -29.60 3.27 10.39
CA ARG A 530 -29.23 2.43 11.55
C ARG A 530 -28.79 1.03 11.13
N THR A 531 -28.37 0.90 9.87
CA THR A 531 -28.13 -0.38 9.22
C THR A 531 -26.99 -0.31 8.21
N VAL A 532 -26.20 -1.38 8.14
CA VAL A 532 -25.21 -1.59 7.07
C VAL A 532 -25.87 -2.42 5.97
N LEU A 533 -26.02 -1.84 4.78
CA LEU A 533 -26.62 -2.52 3.63
C LEU A 533 -25.57 -3.29 2.85
N ARG A 534 -25.71 -4.61 2.78
CA ARG A 534 -24.88 -5.54 2.02
C ARG A 534 -25.69 -6.09 0.85
N VAL A 535 -25.18 -5.91 -0.37
CA VAL A 535 -25.80 -6.39 -1.61
C VAL A 535 -24.87 -7.42 -2.24
N ARG A 536 -25.39 -8.59 -2.57
CA ARG A 536 -24.63 -9.64 -3.28
C ARG A 536 -24.64 -9.34 -4.78
N THR A 537 -23.48 -9.46 -5.44
CA THR A 537 -23.32 -9.10 -6.85
C THR A 537 -23.11 -10.28 -7.79
N THR A 538 -22.87 -11.49 -7.26
CA THR A 538 -22.70 -12.71 -8.07
C THR A 538 -23.93 -13.06 -8.92
N THR A 539 -23.78 -13.16 -10.23
CA THR A 539 -24.86 -13.58 -11.15
C THR A 539 -24.59 -14.99 -11.69
N THR A 540 -25.53 -15.90 -11.49
CA THR A 540 -25.64 -17.18 -12.23
C THR A 540 -27.12 -17.50 -12.38
N THR A 541 -27.63 -17.67 -13.61
CA THR A 541 -29.07 -17.68 -13.87
C THR A 541 -29.55 -19.01 -14.46
N THR A 542 -30.04 -19.90 -13.59
CA THR A 542 -31.02 -20.95 -13.91
C THR A 542 -31.96 -21.13 -12.72
N SER A 543 -33.26 -21.26 -12.97
CA SER A 543 -34.30 -21.17 -11.95
C SER A 543 -34.61 -22.51 -11.26
N ALA A 544 -34.61 -22.56 -9.91
CA ALA A 544 -35.49 -23.44 -9.11
C ALA A 544 -35.44 -23.13 -7.60
N ALA A 545 -36.64 -23.11 -6.97
CA ALA A 545 -37.00 -23.47 -5.59
C ALA A 545 -36.08 -23.18 -4.37
N GLY A 546 -36.65 -22.53 -3.34
CA GLY A 546 -36.59 -23.05 -1.96
C GLY A 546 -36.10 -22.14 -0.83
N GLY A 547 -37.01 -21.80 0.10
CA GLY A 547 -36.72 -21.61 1.54
C GLY A 547 -35.99 -20.33 2.00
N GLY A 548 -36.70 -19.44 2.70
CA GLY A 548 -36.13 -18.26 3.37
C GLY A 548 -36.20 -18.33 4.90
N GLY A 549 -35.55 -17.36 5.58
CA GLY A 549 -35.65 -17.20 7.04
C GLY A 549 -34.90 -15.97 7.57
N GLY A 550 -35.57 -15.15 8.38
CA GLY A 550 -35.01 -13.94 9.00
C GLY A 550 -35.89 -13.41 10.14
N ARG A 551 -35.38 -12.47 10.94
CA ARG A 551 -36.10 -11.81 12.06
C ARG A 551 -35.68 -10.34 12.19
N ARG A 552 -36.53 -9.52 12.86
CA ARG A 552 -36.24 -8.13 13.23
C ARG A 552 -36.75 -7.76 14.63
N GLY A 553 -36.24 -6.64 15.13
CA GLY A 553 -36.88 -5.74 16.08
C GLY A 553 -36.43 -4.31 15.78
N ALA A 554 -37.24 -3.30 16.13
CA ALA A 554 -36.88 -1.89 15.95
C ALA A 554 -37.52 -1.00 17.02
N GLY A 555 -36.77 -0.04 17.53
CA GLY A 555 -37.23 1.09 18.37
C GLY A 555 -36.78 2.42 17.76
N GLY A 556 -37.50 3.52 18.02
CA GLY A 556 -37.40 4.76 17.24
C GLY A 556 -36.65 5.92 17.91
N HIS A 557 -35.43 6.23 17.42
CA HIS A 557 -34.78 7.53 17.64
C HIS A 557 -34.20 8.07 16.32
N HIS A 558 -34.32 9.38 16.06
CA HIS A 558 -33.64 10.02 14.93
C HIS A 558 -32.15 10.20 15.26
N VAL A 559 -31.28 9.76 14.35
CA VAL A 559 -29.83 9.89 14.46
C VAL A 559 -29.34 10.71 13.27
N GLY A 560 -28.55 11.75 13.52
CA GLY A 560 -27.93 12.56 12.46
C GLY A 560 -26.67 11.91 11.88
N SER A 561 -26.23 12.37 10.71
CA SER A 561 -25.20 11.74 9.86
C SER A 561 -23.94 11.25 10.60
N THR A 562 -23.85 9.95 10.87
CA THR A 562 -22.85 9.33 11.76
C THR A 562 -21.49 9.10 11.10
N TRP A 563 -21.47 8.51 9.89
CA TRP A 563 -20.25 8.24 9.12
C TRP A 563 -20.41 8.72 7.67
N GLU A 564 -19.30 9.01 6.99
CA GLU A 564 -19.33 9.60 5.64
C GLU A 564 -18.63 8.74 4.58
N GLY A 565 -17.48 8.18 4.91
CA GLY A 565 -16.67 7.35 4.01
C GLY A 565 -15.95 6.27 4.81
N GLY A 566 -15.27 5.35 4.11
CA GLY A 566 -14.61 4.22 4.74
C GLY A 566 -13.49 3.64 3.91
N VAL A 567 -12.62 2.91 4.58
CA VAL A 567 -11.42 2.28 4.02
C VAL A 567 -11.50 0.78 4.25
N MET A 568 -11.27 -0.01 3.19
CA MET A 568 -10.93 -1.41 3.34
C MET A 568 -9.46 -1.50 3.73
N ALA A 569 -9.19 -2.00 4.93
CA ALA A 569 -7.83 -2.14 5.45
C ALA A 569 -7.17 -3.44 4.97
N SER A 570 -5.83 -3.45 5.00
CA SER A 570 -4.96 -4.60 4.76
C SER A 570 -5.21 -5.81 5.67
N ASN A 571 -6.02 -5.66 6.73
CA ASN A 571 -6.49 -6.76 7.59
C ASN A 571 -7.84 -7.37 7.15
N GLY A 572 -8.47 -6.87 6.09
CA GLY A 572 -9.76 -7.31 5.53
C GLY A 572 -10.99 -6.65 6.15
N CYS A 573 -10.87 -5.97 7.29
CA CYS A 573 -11.95 -5.19 7.87
C CYS A 573 -12.15 -3.87 7.12
N MET A 574 -13.38 -3.36 7.13
CA MET A 574 -13.69 -2.02 6.64
C MET A 574 -13.88 -1.07 7.83
N TYR A 575 -13.18 0.06 7.83
CA TYR A 575 -13.30 1.08 8.88
C TYR A 575 -13.97 2.33 8.30
N CYS A 576 -15.08 2.79 8.88
CA CYS A 576 -15.83 3.96 8.44
C CYS A 576 -15.54 5.16 9.35
N MET A 577 -15.20 6.30 8.74
CA MET A 577 -14.68 7.46 9.45
C MET A 577 -15.82 8.26 10.11
N PRO A 578 -15.68 8.64 11.39
CA PRO A 578 -16.75 9.33 12.11
C PRO A 578 -16.92 10.77 11.60
N ASN A 579 -18.11 11.05 11.05
CA ASN A 579 -18.54 12.41 10.72
C ASN A 579 -19.10 13.07 11.99
N ASN A 580 -20.27 12.61 12.48
CA ASN A 580 -20.91 13.11 13.71
C ASN A 580 -21.03 12.02 14.81
N HIS A 581 -20.19 10.98 14.77
CA HIS A 581 -20.25 9.86 15.72
C HIS A 581 -19.03 9.77 16.63
N LYS A 582 -19.25 9.34 17.89
CA LYS A 582 -18.20 9.27 18.94
C LYS A 582 -17.30 8.03 18.84
N ALA A 583 -17.42 7.26 17.76
CA ALA A 583 -16.63 6.06 17.48
C ALA A 583 -16.55 5.76 15.97
N VAL A 584 -15.42 5.20 15.55
CA VAL A 584 -15.22 4.58 14.23
C VAL A 584 -16.13 3.34 14.13
N LEU A 585 -16.77 3.13 12.98
CA LEU A 585 -17.52 1.89 12.71
C LEU A 585 -16.60 0.91 11.98
N GLN A 586 -16.29 -0.22 12.65
CA GLN A 586 -15.61 -1.35 12.03
C GLN A 586 -16.65 -2.35 11.52
N ILE A 587 -16.75 -2.50 10.20
CA ILE A 587 -17.48 -3.59 9.55
C ILE A 587 -16.48 -4.73 9.36
N VAL A 588 -16.83 -5.92 9.84
CA VAL A 588 -16.02 -7.13 9.69
C VAL A 588 -16.73 -8.05 8.71
N PRO A 589 -16.23 -8.24 7.48
CA PRO A 589 -16.76 -9.23 6.55
C PRO A 589 -16.71 -10.64 7.15
N ASN A 590 -17.62 -11.52 6.73
CA ASN A 590 -17.69 -12.92 7.12
C ASN A 590 -16.47 -13.74 6.64
N CYS A 591 -15.76 -13.29 5.61
CA CYS A 591 -14.48 -13.88 5.21
C CYS A 591 -13.35 -13.63 6.22
N VAL A 592 -13.46 -12.59 7.07
CA VAL A 592 -12.45 -12.24 8.07
C VAL A 592 -12.68 -13.05 9.36
N PRO A 593 -11.66 -13.73 9.91
CA PRO A 593 -11.78 -14.45 11.19
C PRO A 593 -12.23 -13.53 12.33
N SER A 594 -13.04 -14.04 13.26
CA SER A 594 -13.59 -13.25 14.37
C SER A 594 -12.49 -12.57 15.21
N ARG A 595 -12.80 -11.38 15.75
CA ARG A 595 -11.86 -10.53 16.50
C ARG A 595 -11.12 -11.29 17.61
N GLU A 596 -11.82 -12.14 18.35
CA GLU A 596 -11.22 -13.00 19.39
C GLU A 596 -10.16 -13.96 18.84
N ARG A 597 -10.39 -14.56 17.66
CA ARG A 597 -9.41 -15.43 16.99
C ARG A 597 -8.21 -14.64 16.46
N LEU A 598 -8.42 -13.42 15.97
CA LEU A 598 -7.34 -12.53 15.54
C LEU A 598 -6.48 -12.08 16.73
N HIS A 599 -7.10 -11.69 17.84
CA HIS A 599 -6.41 -11.32 19.08
C HIS A 599 -5.63 -12.53 19.64
N LEU A 600 -6.26 -13.70 19.76
CA LEU A 600 -5.58 -14.92 20.24
C LEU A 600 -4.40 -15.31 19.34
N ALA A 601 -4.55 -15.23 18.02
CA ALA A 601 -3.47 -15.48 17.06
C ALA A 601 -2.34 -14.43 17.14
N ARG A 602 -2.65 -13.18 17.50
CA ARG A 602 -1.64 -12.16 17.82
C ARG A 602 -0.91 -12.50 19.11
N ASP A 603 -1.62 -12.75 20.21
CA ASP A 603 -1.04 -13.06 21.52
C ASP A 603 -0.14 -14.30 21.47
N MET A 604 -0.45 -15.26 20.60
CA MET A 604 0.42 -16.40 20.28
C MET A 604 1.73 -15.93 19.61
N ARG A 605 1.64 -15.17 18.50
CA ARG A 605 2.81 -14.61 17.78
C ARG A 605 3.67 -13.68 18.66
N GLU A 606 3.06 -12.96 19.59
CA GLU A 606 3.75 -12.04 20.50
C GLU A 606 4.54 -12.84 21.55
N ARG A 607 3.94 -13.87 22.16
CA ARG A 607 4.65 -14.83 23.03
C ARG A 607 5.75 -15.60 22.30
N GLU A 608 5.56 -16.00 21.04
CA GLU A 608 6.60 -16.61 20.21
C GLU A 608 7.80 -15.68 20.00
N ARG A 609 7.56 -14.39 19.75
CA ARG A 609 8.61 -13.35 19.60
C ARG A 609 9.38 -13.13 20.90
N GLU A 610 8.70 -13.07 22.04
CA GLU A 610 9.35 -12.96 23.36
C GLU A 610 10.17 -14.21 23.69
N SER A 611 9.61 -15.40 23.45
CA SER A 611 10.30 -16.68 23.65
C SER A 611 11.56 -16.80 22.78
N ARG A 612 11.51 -16.30 21.54
CA ARG A 612 12.69 -16.22 20.66
C ARG A 612 13.74 -15.24 21.21
N ARG A 613 13.34 -14.04 21.63
CA ARG A 613 14.26 -13.06 22.25
C ARG A 613 14.97 -13.64 23.47
N MET A 614 14.26 -14.37 24.34
CA MET A 614 14.86 -15.03 25.50
C MET A 614 15.86 -16.14 25.11
N MET A 615 15.60 -16.89 24.03
CA MET A 615 16.57 -17.86 23.51
C MET A 615 17.82 -17.17 22.92
N GLU A 616 17.65 -16.12 22.12
CA GLU A 616 18.75 -15.33 21.55
C GLU A 616 19.62 -14.67 22.65
N GLU A 617 19.00 -14.23 23.76
CA GLU A 617 19.71 -13.69 24.92
C GLU A 617 20.47 -14.80 25.71
N MET A 618 19.83 -15.95 25.95
CA MET A 618 20.50 -17.10 26.57
C MET A 618 21.67 -17.64 25.72
N GLU A 619 21.53 -17.65 24.40
CA GLU A 619 22.59 -18.07 23.48
C GLU A 619 23.77 -17.09 23.51
N ARG A 620 23.53 -15.77 23.44
CA ARG A 620 24.56 -14.73 23.65
C ARG A 620 25.25 -14.86 25.00
N LYS A 621 24.53 -15.18 26.06
CA LYS A 621 25.11 -15.40 27.40
C LYS A 621 26.03 -16.62 27.42
N ARG A 622 25.59 -17.76 26.87
CA ARG A 622 26.40 -18.97 26.71
C ARG A 622 27.64 -18.74 25.85
N GLU A 623 27.55 -17.94 24.78
CA GLU A 623 28.69 -17.59 23.93
C GLU A 623 29.73 -16.73 24.70
N MET A 624 29.28 -15.74 25.48
CA MET A 624 30.17 -14.96 26.35
C MET A 624 30.84 -15.82 27.42
N GLU A 625 30.11 -16.75 28.04
CA GLU A 625 30.66 -17.69 29.01
C GLU A 625 31.70 -18.63 28.37
N ARG A 626 31.43 -19.15 27.15
CA ARG A 626 32.41 -19.94 26.37
C ARG A 626 33.67 -19.14 26.06
N ARG A 627 33.55 -17.89 25.59
CA ARG A 627 34.69 -17.00 25.27
C ARG A 627 35.46 -16.57 26.52
N LYS A 628 34.81 -16.48 27.69
CA LYS A 628 35.47 -16.27 28.98
C LYS A 628 36.28 -17.51 29.40
N ALA A 629 35.68 -18.70 29.33
CA ALA A 629 36.36 -19.96 29.64
C ALA A 629 37.58 -20.20 28.73
N GLU A 630 37.46 -19.93 27.44
CA GLU A 630 38.56 -20.04 26.47
C GLU A 630 39.71 -19.07 26.79
N ARG A 631 39.40 -17.81 27.15
CA ARG A 631 40.41 -16.83 27.60
C ARG A 631 41.15 -17.28 28.85
N GLU A 632 40.47 -17.87 29.83
CA GLU A 632 41.15 -18.44 31.01
C GLU A 632 41.95 -19.71 30.67
N ARG A 633 41.50 -20.53 29.72
CA ARG A 633 42.28 -21.69 29.21
C ARG A 633 43.59 -21.22 28.58
N ARG A 634 43.53 -20.23 27.67
CA ARG A 634 44.73 -19.64 27.03
C ARG A 634 45.68 -18.96 28.04
N LYS A 635 45.15 -18.32 29.08
CA LYS A 635 45.97 -17.80 30.21
C LYS A 635 46.68 -18.91 30.99
N ARG A 636 45.99 -20.03 31.24
CA ARG A 636 46.57 -21.20 31.94
C ARG A 636 47.65 -21.88 31.08
N GLU A 637 47.41 -22.05 29.79
CA GLU A 637 48.39 -22.55 28.81
C GLU A 637 49.64 -21.67 28.71
N ARG A 638 49.48 -20.34 28.82
CA ARG A 638 50.62 -19.41 28.85
C ARG A 638 51.43 -19.59 30.13
N ARG A 639 50.79 -19.55 31.30
CA ARG A 639 51.42 -19.77 32.63
C ARG A 639 52.10 -21.14 32.80
N ILE A 640 51.80 -22.11 31.96
CA ILE A 640 52.51 -23.40 31.91
C ILE A 640 53.81 -23.24 31.10
N ARG A 641 53.74 -22.71 29.88
CA ARG A 641 54.94 -22.38 29.07
C ARG A 641 55.90 -21.44 29.79
N ASP A 642 55.39 -20.36 30.39
CA ASP A 642 56.19 -19.39 31.13
C ASP A 642 57.02 -20.08 32.26
N LYS A 643 56.52 -21.19 32.82
CA LYS A 643 57.23 -22.01 33.83
C LYS A 643 58.15 -23.06 33.22
N GLU A 644 57.78 -23.66 32.08
CA GLU A 644 58.62 -24.63 31.36
C GLU A 644 59.86 -23.97 30.76
N GLU A 645 59.78 -22.70 30.37
CA GLU A 645 60.92 -21.88 29.94
C GLU A 645 61.82 -21.50 31.14
N GLN A 646 61.24 -21.05 32.27
CA GLN A 646 62.01 -20.81 33.50
C GLN A 646 62.74 -22.06 34.01
N GLY A 647 62.09 -23.23 33.96
CA GLY A 647 62.67 -24.51 34.37
C GLY A 647 63.77 -25.06 33.46
N ARG A 648 64.06 -24.42 32.32
CA ARG A 648 65.21 -24.74 31.45
C ARG A 648 66.43 -23.86 31.75
N GLY A 649 66.22 -22.60 32.11
CA GLY A 649 67.33 -21.66 32.37
C GLY A 649 68.24 -22.04 33.55
N GLU A 650 67.73 -22.78 34.54
CA GLU A 650 68.49 -23.18 35.73
C GLU A 650 69.30 -24.49 35.57
N ARG A 651 69.44 -25.04 34.35
CA ARG A 651 70.02 -26.37 34.13
C ARG A 651 71.25 -26.46 33.22
N GLU A 652 71.75 -25.36 32.68
CA GLU A 652 72.86 -25.36 31.70
C GLU A 652 74.19 -24.77 32.22
N GLU A 653 74.31 -24.42 33.51
CA GLU A 653 75.58 -24.04 34.15
C GLU A 653 76.14 -25.12 35.10
N ARG A 654 76.86 -26.12 34.55
CA ARG A 654 78.03 -26.81 35.17
C ARG A 654 78.58 -27.96 34.29
N SER A 655 79.88 -27.88 33.94
CA SER A 655 80.85 -28.97 33.70
C SER A 655 80.38 -30.23 32.94
N ASP A 656 80.83 -30.59 31.73
CA ASP A 656 82.20 -30.52 31.13
C ASP A 656 83.27 -31.36 31.89
N PRO A 657 84.22 -32.04 31.23
CA PRO A 657 83.95 -33.23 30.40
C PRO A 657 84.90 -34.42 30.70
N SER A 658 84.46 -35.67 30.44
CA SER A 658 85.36 -36.83 30.31
C SER A 658 84.75 -37.98 29.49
N GLU A 659 85.58 -38.66 28.72
CA GLU A 659 85.20 -39.85 27.94
C GLU A 659 85.08 -41.10 28.84
N GLY A 660 84.23 -42.04 28.44
CA GLY A 660 84.02 -43.31 29.16
C GLY A 660 83.38 -44.35 28.24
N GLU A 661 84.16 -45.34 27.84
CA GLU A 661 83.77 -46.32 26.82
C GLU A 661 82.73 -47.35 27.29
N THR A 662 81.92 -47.83 26.35
CA THR A 662 81.22 -49.13 26.37
C THR A 662 80.39 -49.48 27.63
N THR A 663 79.08 -49.23 27.58
CA THR A 663 78.09 -50.32 27.41
C THR A 663 76.67 -49.77 27.21
N GLY A 664 75.92 -50.36 26.27
CA GLY A 664 74.48 -50.10 26.09
C GLY A 664 74.12 -49.10 24.99
N SER A 665 73.91 -49.59 23.76
CA SER A 665 73.13 -48.87 22.73
C SER A 665 72.56 -49.86 21.70
N SER A 666 71.55 -49.41 20.94
CA SER A 666 70.95 -50.14 19.81
C SER A 666 70.37 -51.54 20.14
N CYS A 667 69.43 -51.60 21.09
CA CYS A 667 68.41 -52.66 21.04
C CYS A 667 67.60 -52.48 19.74
N LYS A 668 67.64 -53.46 18.83
CA LYS A 668 66.99 -53.40 17.51
C LYS A 668 65.81 -54.36 17.44
N GLU A 669 64.61 -53.81 17.25
CA GLU A 669 63.47 -54.49 16.61
C GLU A 669 62.61 -53.39 15.97
N THR A 670 62.30 -53.33 14.67
CA THR A 670 62.19 -54.30 13.56
C THR A 670 60.90 -55.11 13.46
N THR A 671 59.76 -54.43 13.46
CA THR A 671 58.55 -54.83 12.74
C THR A 671 58.20 -53.72 11.73
N LYS A 672 58.41 -53.83 10.41
CA LYS A 672 58.02 -54.81 9.37
C LYS A 672 56.51 -54.84 9.04
N LYS A 673 56.24 -54.60 7.74
CA LYS A 673 55.23 -55.27 6.88
C LYS A 673 53.74 -55.00 7.19
N ALA A 674 52.80 -55.11 6.24
CA ALA A 674 52.84 -55.24 4.76
C ALA A 674 51.52 -54.60 4.22
N GLU A 675 51.29 -54.27 2.94
CA GLU A 675 51.48 -55.01 1.68
C GLU A 675 50.70 -56.33 1.58
N ASP A 676 49.39 -56.21 1.35
CA ASP A 676 48.56 -57.00 0.41
C ASP A 676 47.07 -56.80 0.79
N ALA A 677 46.04 -57.05 -0.03
CA ALA A 677 45.82 -57.14 -1.49
C ALA A 677 44.35 -57.61 -1.65
N THR A 678 43.87 -57.78 -2.87
CA THR A 678 42.60 -58.47 -3.21
C THR A 678 42.60 -59.93 -2.71
N ASP A 679 41.47 -60.57 -2.35
CA ASP A 679 40.56 -61.13 -3.36
C ASP A 679 39.17 -61.62 -2.83
N ARG A 680 38.23 -61.71 -3.79
CA ARG A 680 37.03 -62.59 -3.91
C ARG A 680 35.83 -62.58 -2.92
N PRO A 681 34.64 -63.07 -3.36
CA PRO A 681 33.37 -63.01 -2.63
C PRO A 681 32.82 -64.40 -2.20
N ILE A 682 31.70 -64.39 -1.47
CA ILE A 682 30.77 -65.50 -1.16
C ILE A 682 29.43 -64.84 -0.75
N THR A 683 28.28 -65.00 -1.44
CA THR A 683 27.30 -66.14 -1.44
C THR A 683 26.75 -66.50 -0.06
N THR A 684 25.47 -66.80 0.21
CA THR A 684 24.22 -66.88 -0.57
C THR A 684 23.05 -67.16 0.40
N SER A 685 21.81 -66.71 0.09
CA SER A 685 20.53 -67.33 0.54
C SER A 685 20.25 -67.32 2.07
N ASP A 686 19.07 -67.67 2.63
CA ASP A 686 17.75 -68.05 2.08
C ASP A 686 16.63 -67.88 3.15
N LYS A 687 15.37 -67.63 2.74
CA LYS A 687 14.08 -67.89 3.48
C LYS A 687 13.90 -67.29 4.91
N ARG A 688 12.70 -67.14 5.49
CA ARG A 688 11.27 -67.48 5.23
C ARG A 688 10.41 -66.28 5.72
N LEU A 689 9.30 -65.90 5.06
CA LEU A 689 7.90 -66.31 5.41
C LEU A 689 7.61 -66.29 6.93
N SER A 690 6.65 -65.51 7.43
CA SER A 690 5.22 -65.68 7.14
C SER A 690 4.37 -64.40 7.14
N THR A 691 3.11 -64.55 6.73
CA THR A 691 1.94 -63.70 7.10
C THR A 691 1.56 -63.91 8.58
N GLU A 692 0.53 -63.33 9.21
CA GLU A 692 -0.65 -62.49 8.87
C GLU A 692 -0.74 -61.40 10.01
N GLU A 693 -1.70 -60.48 10.19
CA GLU A 693 -3.01 -60.15 9.58
C GLU A 693 -3.20 -58.60 9.60
N GLY A 694 -4.39 -58.05 9.88
CA GLY A 694 -4.70 -56.62 9.78
C GLY A 694 -5.32 -55.92 10.99
N MET A 695 -5.41 -54.59 10.91
CA MET A 695 -6.44 -53.77 11.57
C MET A 695 -6.56 -52.41 10.86
N THR A 696 -7.78 -51.89 10.77
CA THR A 696 -8.11 -50.69 9.98
C THR A 696 -7.72 -49.37 10.65
N LYS A 697 -7.50 -48.33 9.84
CA LYS A 697 -7.59 -46.94 10.26
C LYS A 697 -8.43 -46.13 9.29
N GLU A 698 -9.40 -45.42 9.85
CA GLU A 698 -10.40 -44.65 9.12
C GLU A 698 -9.81 -43.39 8.47
N ASP A 699 -10.50 -42.92 7.44
CA ASP A 699 -10.12 -41.71 6.72
C ASP A 699 -10.29 -40.45 7.60
N ARG A 700 -9.30 -39.57 7.56
CA ARG A 700 -9.37 -38.22 8.16
C ARG A 700 -8.74 -37.22 7.21
N THR A 701 -9.49 -36.88 6.18
CA THR A 701 -9.23 -35.75 5.27
C THR A 701 -9.16 -34.42 6.03
N MET A 702 -7.96 -34.07 6.54
CA MET A 702 -7.72 -32.77 7.15
C MET A 702 -7.80 -31.65 6.11
N GLN A 703 -8.96 -31.01 6.07
CA GLN A 703 -9.30 -29.90 5.19
C GLN A 703 -8.42 -28.68 5.51
N THR A 704 -7.36 -28.48 4.73
CA THR A 704 -6.29 -27.53 5.06
C THR A 704 -6.59 -26.10 4.57
N ASP A 705 -7.14 -25.32 5.50
CA ASP A 705 -6.96 -23.87 5.71
C ASP A 705 -6.44 -23.05 4.50
N ARG A 706 -7.34 -22.29 3.85
CA ARG A 706 -7.02 -21.36 2.76
C ARG A 706 -6.53 -20.03 3.33
N SER A 707 -5.27 -19.97 3.76
CA SER A 707 -4.67 -18.75 4.33
C SER A 707 -4.68 -17.55 3.37
N ILE A 708 -5.35 -16.46 3.79
CA ILE A 708 -5.54 -15.17 3.09
C ILE A 708 -4.19 -14.50 2.71
N LEU A 709 -4.25 -13.65 1.67
CA LEU A 709 -3.11 -13.07 0.96
C LEU A 709 -3.22 -11.52 0.93
N PRO A 710 -2.14 -10.72 1.09
CA PRO A 710 -2.27 -9.40 1.75
C PRO A 710 -2.72 -8.20 0.89
N ASN A 711 -2.96 -8.37 -0.43
CA ASN A 711 -2.88 -7.26 -1.39
C ASN A 711 -4.17 -6.97 -2.20
N GLY A 712 -5.35 -7.37 -1.72
CA GLY A 712 -6.67 -6.88 -2.20
C GLY A 712 -7.08 -7.17 -3.66
N PHE A 713 -6.20 -7.68 -4.51
CA PHE A 713 -6.43 -7.87 -5.95
C PHE A 713 -6.82 -9.33 -6.23
N VAL A 714 -8.11 -9.57 -6.46
CA VAL A 714 -8.67 -10.89 -6.80
C VAL A 714 -8.53 -11.14 -8.32
N PRO A 715 -7.89 -12.23 -8.77
CA PRO A 715 -7.91 -12.65 -10.18
C PRO A 715 -9.30 -13.20 -10.57
N PRO A 716 -9.62 -13.29 -11.87
CA PRO A 716 -10.80 -14.02 -12.33
C PRO A 716 -10.86 -15.45 -11.77
N ASP A 717 -12.05 -15.91 -11.39
CA ASP A 717 -12.28 -17.19 -10.69
C ASP A 717 -11.76 -18.42 -11.46
N ASP A 718 -11.61 -18.29 -12.78
CA ASP A 718 -11.15 -19.30 -13.73
C ASP A 718 -9.66 -19.66 -13.64
N VAL A 719 -8.85 -18.86 -12.94
CA VAL A 719 -7.40 -19.02 -12.97
C VAL A 719 -6.92 -20.14 -12.03
N ALA A 720 -6.41 -21.23 -12.61
CA ALA A 720 -5.84 -22.37 -11.88
C ALA A 720 -4.86 -21.94 -10.77
N THR A 721 -5.21 -22.25 -9.51
CA THR A 721 -4.46 -21.79 -8.33
C THR A 721 -3.32 -22.75 -7.97
N TYR A 722 -2.21 -22.63 -8.70
CA TYR A 722 -0.92 -23.23 -8.34
C TYR A 722 -0.51 -22.82 -6.92
N LYS A 723 -0.20 -23.79 -6.05
CA LYS A 723 0.13 -23.56 -4.63
C LYS A 723 1.56 -24.00 -4.33
N TYR A 724 2.46 -23.03 -4.18
CA TYR A 724 3.88 -23.26 -3.93
C TYR A 724 4.13 -23.55 -2.44
N LYS A 725 3.69 -24.75 -2.00
CA LYS A 725 3.73 -25.21 -0.60
C LYS A 725 5.16 -25.46 -0.09
N SER A 726 6.06 -25.93 -0.94
CA SER A 726 7.45 -26.27 -0.63
C SER A 726 8.32 -26.15 -1.90
N GLY A 727 9.60 -25.82 -1.74
CA GLY A 727 10.55 -25.61 -2.83
C GLY A 727 11.54 -24.48 -2.55
N ILE A 728 12.40 -24.19 -3.53
CA ILE A 728 13.22 -22.98 -3.58
C ILE A 728 12.33 -21.78 -3.93
N PRO A 729 12.49 -20.61 -3.28
CA PRO A 729 11.57 -19.48 -3.43
C PRO A 729 11.61 -18.80 -4.80
N THR A 730 12.60 -19.11 -5.65
CA THR A 730 12.90 -18.31 -6.84
C THR A 730 13.58 -19.14 -7.92
N LEU A 731 13.01 -19.17 -9.13
CA LEU A 731 13.69 -19.63 -10.34
C LEU A 731 14.63 -18.51 -10.84
N ARG A 732 15.84 -18.82 -11.31
CA ARG A 732 16.82 -17.76 -11.69
C ARG A 732 17.72 -18.14 -12.87
N SER A 733 18.01 -17.17 -13.75
CA SER A 733 19.14 -17.29 -14.69
C SER A 733 20.45 -16.97 -13.98
N SER A 734 21.24 -17.98 -13.65
CA SER A 734 22.49 -17.79 -12.90
C SER A 734 23.41 -18.99 -13.09
N ALA A 735 24.50 -18.77 -13.84
CA ALA A 735 25.59 -19.74 -14.01
C ALA A 735 26.34 -20.01 -12.70
N HIS A 736 26.37 -19.06 -11.77
CA HIS A 736 27.23 -19.09 -10.59
C HIS A 736 26.81 -20.16 -9.57
N ARG A 737 27.75 -21.06 -9.26
CA ARG A 737 27.54 -22.24 -8.40
C ARG A 737 28.78 -22.55 -7.54
N VAL A 738 28.59 -22.62 -6.22
CA VAL A 738 29.62 -22.92 -5.20
C VAL A 738 29.28 -24.22 -4.48
N LYS A 739 30.22 -25.18 -4.41
CA LYS A 739 29.97 -26.54 -3.89
C LYS A 739 30.24 -26.73 -2.38
N TYR A 740 30.93 -25.80 -1.72
CA TYR A 740 31.41 -25.99 -0.34
C TYR A 740 30.31 -25.96 0.74
N SER A 741 30.59 -26.61 1.89
CA SER A 741 29.76 -26.47 3.11
C SER A 741 29.65 -25.01 3.57
N LEU A 742 28.67 -24.72 4.42
CA LEU A 742 28.52 -23.39 5.04
C LEU A 742 29.69 -23.07 5.99
N ASP A 743 30.25 -24.08 6.64
CA ASP A 743 31.27 -23.97 7.71
C ASP A 743 32.66 -23.50 7.24
N HIS A 744 32.82 -23.24 5.94
CA HIS A 744 34.07 -22.79 5.32
C HIS A 744 33.91 -21.49 4.50
N ARG A 745 32.76 -20.81 4.62
CA ARG A 745 32.43 -19.58 3.86
C ARG A 745 32.62 -18.31 4.71
N GLU A 746 33.76 -18.19 5.37
CA GLU A 746 34.08 -16.97 6.11
C GLU A 746 34.49 -15.83 5.17
N HIS A 747 34.00 -14.63 5.44
CA HIS A 747 34.37 -13.43 4.68
C HIS A 747 35.84 -13.07 4.93
N ASN A 748 36.72 -13.39 3.98
CA ASN A 748 38.10 -12.93 4.01
C ASN A 748 38.19 -11.51 3.41
N PRO A 749 38.52 -10.47 4.20
CA PRO A 749 38.62 -9.10 3.69
C PRO A 749 39.82 -8.89 2.75
N ASN A 750 40.84 -9.75 2.82
CA ASN A 750 42.06 -9.71 2.00
C ASN A 750 42.24 -11.08 1.31
N PRO A 751 41.45 -11.40 0.26
CA PRO A 751 41.58 -12.66 -0.45
C PRO A 751 42.94 -12.77 -1.14
N LYS A 752 43.46 -14.01 -1.19
CA LYS A 752 44.68 -14.37 -1.91
C LYS A 752 44.33 -15.09 -3.22
N GLY A 753 45.21 -14.98 -4.20
CA GLY A 753 45.16 -15.78 -5.42
C GLY A 753 45.37 -17.27 -5.15
N SER A 754 45.09 -18.11 -6.15
CA SER A 754 45.34 -19.57 -6.11
C SER A 754 46.84 -19.92 -6.01
N ASP A 755 47.71 -18.95 -6.32
CA ASP A 755 49.16 -18.97 -6.14
C ASP A 755 49.63 -18.55 -4.75
N GLY A 756 48.71 -18.06 -3.90
CA GLY A 756 49.00 -17.53 -2.56
C GLY A 756 49.43 -16.06 -2.50
N ASN A 757 49.47 -15.34 -3.62
CA ASN A 757 49.80 -13.92 -3.68
C ASN A 757 48.63 -13.02 -3.22
N PRO A 758 48.87 -11.74 -2.85
CA PRO A 758 47.81 -10.77 -2.63
C PRO A 758 47.02 -10.51 -3.92
N THR A 759 45.69 -10.39 -3.83
CA THR A 759 44.84 -9.94 -4.95
C THR A 759 44.75 -8.42 -4.98
N ASN A 760 44.21 -7.87 -6.08
CA ASN A 760 43.80 -6.47 -6.15
C ASN A 760 42.40 -6.22 -5.53
N THR A 761 41.81 -7.22 -4.84
CA THR A 761 40.51 -7.05 -4.18
C THR A 761 40.67 -6.17 -2.95
N THR A 762 40.07 -4.99 -2.96
CA THR A 762 40.03 -4.07 -1.81
C THR A 762 38.61 -3.52 -1.60
N PHE A 763 38.36 -2.86 -0.47
CA PHE A 763 37.06 -2.24 -0.19
C PHE A 763 36.86 -0.95 -0.98
N LEU A 764 35.71 -0.84 -1.65
CA LEU A 764 35.24 0.42 -2.20
C LEU A 764 35.15 1.54 -1.14
N PRO A 765 35.31 2.82 -1.54
CA PRO A 765 35.14 3.96 -0.63
C PRO A 765 33.78 3.92 0.07
N ALA A 766 33.74 4.29 1.37
CA ALA A 766 32.54 4.13 2.19
C ALA A 766 31.30 4.86 1.65
N SER A 767 31.49 5.93 0.87
CA SER A 767 30.44 6.67 0.15
C SER A 767 29.86 5.91 -1.06
N LEU A 768 30.66 5.08 -1.74
CA LEU A 768 30.17 4.16 -2.78
C LEU A 768 29.43 2.97 -2.18
N CYS A 769 29.87 2.51 -1.00
CA CYS A 769 29.21 1.42 -0.28
C CYS A 769 27.81 1.78 0.27
N ASN A 770 27.37 3.03 0.13
CA ASN A 770 26.01 3.47 0.48
C ASN A 770 24.99 3.17 -0.62
N VAL A 771 23.75 2.99 -0.19
CA VAL A 771 22.58 2.80 -1.07
C VAL A 771 22.36 4.07 -1.89
N ASP A 772 22.19 3.90 -3.20
CA ASP A 772 21.91 4.97 -4.16
C ASP A 772 20.89 4.44 -5.17
N VAL A 773 19.78 5.15 -5.34
CA VAL A 773 18.67 4.80 -6.24
C VAL A 773 18.73 5.72 -7.45
N LEU A 774 18.62 5.14 -8.64
CA LEU A 774 18.67 5.84 -9.92
C LEU A 774 17.38 5.55 -10.70
N PRO A 775 16.57 6.56 -11.06
CA PRO A 775 15.47 6.38 -12.01
C PRO A 775 16.03 6.21 -13.43
N TYR A 776 15.31 5.47 -14.27
CA TYR A 776 15.62 5.30 -15.69
C TYR A 776 14.32 5.37 -16.53
N SER A 777 14.43 5.75 -17.80
CA SER A 777 13.27 5.77 -18.68
C SER A 777 12.88 4.34 -19.08
N THR A 778 11.63 3.96 -18.78
CA THR A 778 11.07 2.66 -19.13
C THR A 778 10.66 2.55 -20.60
N SER A 779 10.54 3.67 -21.33
CA SER A 779 10.39 3.66 -22.79
C SER A 779 11.73 3.56 -23.52
N GLU A 780 12.81 4.08 -22.93
CA GLU A 780 14.18 3.94 -23.43
C GLU A 780 14.73 2.52 -23.16
N PHE A 781 14.44 1.96 -21.99
CA PHE A 781 14.90 0.64 -21.56
C PHE A 781 13.74 -0.26 -21.10
N ASP A 782 12.88 -0.70 -22.03
CA ASP A 782 11.76 -1.60 -21.70
C ASP A 782 12.22 -3.04 -21.39
N PHE A 783 12.76 -3.21 -20.19
CA PHE A 783 13.05 -4.52 -19.62
C PHE A 783 11.79 -5.35 -19.32
N HIS A 784 10.60 -4.73 -19.23
CA HIS A 784 9.37 -5.50 -19.02
C HIS A 784 8.97 -6.23 -20.31
N GLY A 785 8.82 -5.51 -21.43
CA GLY A 785 8.54 -6.09 -22.75
C GLY A 785 9.61 -7.06 -23.23
N ALA A 786 10.89 -6.74 -23.06
CA ALA A 786 11.99 -7.64 -23.42
C ALA A 786 11.92 -8.98 -22.66
N VAL A 787 11.66 -8.96 -21.35
CA VAL A 787 11.51 -10.20 -20.56
C VAL A 787 10.19 -10.92 -20.85
N VAL A 788 9.10 -10.20 -21.19
CA VAL A 788 7.87 -10.82 -21.71
C VAL A 788 8.17 -11.60 -22.99
N GLY A 789 8.93 -11.02 -23.92
CA GLY A 789 9.36 -11.69 -25.16
C GLY A 789 10.17 -12.96 -24.92
N ILE A 790 11.12 -12.94 -23.96
CA ILE A 790 11.85 -14.15 -23.52
C ILE A 790 10.86 -15.19 -22.99
N PHE A 791 9.95 -14.82 -22.08
CA PHE A 791 8.99 -15.73 -21.47
C PHE A 791 8.00 -16.33 -22.48
N GLN A 792 7.65 -15.61 -23.55
CA GLN A 792 6.83 -16.15 -24.64
C GLN A 792 7.54 -17.19 -25.51
N ARG A 793 8.88 -17.24 -25.48
CA ARG A 793 9.72 -18.23 -26.21
C ARG A 793 10.13 -19.44 -25.37
N CYS A 794 9.98 -19.38 -24.04
CA CYS A 794 10.37 -20.45 -23.13
C CYS A 794 9.36 -21.62 -23.11
N ASP A 795 9.85 -22.84 -22.87
CA ASP A 795 9.01 -24.02 -22.64
C ASP A 795 8.20 -23.88 -21.34
N GLU A 796 6.87 -23.93 -21.48
CA GLU A 796 5.88 -23.86 -20.39
C GLU A 796 6.06 -24.95 -19.33
N ASN A 797 6.62 -26.12 -19.70
CA ASN A 797 6.86 -27.26 -18.82
C ASN A 797 8.17 -27.14 -18.02
N PHE A 798 8.99 -26.14 -18.31
CA PHE A 798 10.25 -25.85 -17.61
C PHE A 798 10.24 -24.48 -16.94
N VAL A 799 9.98 -23.40 -17.67
CA VAL A 799 10.00 -22.03 -17.12
C VAL A 799 8.59 -21.60 -16.70
N GLY A 800 7.60 -21.81 -17.57
CA GLY A 800 6.21 -21.43 -17.32
C GLY A 800 5.55 -20.67 -18.47
N ALA A 801 4.31 -20.22 -18.23
CA ALA A 801 3.50 -19.49 -19.19
C ALA A 801 2.73 -18.34 -18.53
N PHE A 802 2.16 -17.45 -19.33
CA PHE A 802 1.24 -16.41 -18.85
C PHE A 802 -0.15 -16.98 -18.59
N ARG A 803 -0.83 -16.51 -17.54
CA ARG A 803 -2.22 -16.89 -17.21
C ARG A 803 -3.14 -16.62 -18.42
N SER A 804 -3.84 -17.66 -18.87
CA SER A 804 -4.99 -17.55 -19.78
C SER A 804 -6.29 -17.81 -19.00
N LEU A 805 -7.42 -17.37 -19.53
CA LEU A 805 -8.75 -17.59 -18.96
C LEU A 805 -9.32 -18.96 -19.42
N SER A 806 -10.33 -19.49 -18.72
CA SER A 806 -10.90 -20.83 -18.96
C SER A 806 -11.66 -20.95 -20.28
N ASP A 807 -12.17 -19.83 -20.78
CA ASP A 807 -12.80 -19.66 -22.10
C ASP A 807 -11.79 -19.72 -23.27
N GLY A 808 -10.49 -19.77 -22.97
CA GLY A 808 -9.40 -19.72 -23.94
C GLY A 808 -8.93 -18.30 -24.29
N THR A 809 -9.53 -17.25 -23.69
CA THR A 809 -9.13 -15.86 -23.94
C THR A 809 -7.73 -15.60 -23.39
N ARG A 810 -6.83 -15.20 -24.28
CA ARG A 810 -5.44 -14.84 -23.96
C ARG A 810 -5.39 -13.46 -23.32
N VAL A 811 -5.08 -13.41 -22.03
CA VAL A 811 -4.80 -12.16 -21.31
C VAL A 811 -3.55 -11.50 -21.88
N ILE A 812 -3.52 -10.17 -21.99
CA ILE A 812 -2.33 -9.40 -22.39
C ILE A 812 -1.13 -9.81 -21.50
N PRO A 813 -0.02 -10.32 -22.08
CA PRO A 813 1.12 -10.79 -21.31
C PRO A 813 1.73 -9.69 -20.44
N LYS A 814 1.76 -9.93 -19.12
CA LYS A 814 2.41 -9.08 -18.11
C LYS A 814 3.18 -9.94 -17.13
N LEU A 815 4.35 -9.49 -16.69
CA LEU A 815 5.28 -10.29 -15.89
C LEU A 815 4.69 -10.75 -14.54
N ASP A 816 3.75 -9.98 -13.99
CA ASP A 816 3.03 -10.31 -12.76
C ASP A 816 1.95 -11.39 -12.95
N ASN A 817 1.51 -11.63 -14.19
CA ASN A 817 0.60 -12.68 -14.60
C ASN A 817 1.31 -13.97 -15.07
N PHE A 818 2.65 -14.06 -14.99
CA PHE A 818 3.40 -15.26 -15.34
C PHE A 818 3.29 -16.36 -14.26
N VAL A 819 3.34 -17.64 -14.65
CA VAL A 819 3.16 -18.80 -13.75
C VAL A 819 4.25 -19.84 -14.00
N VAL A 820 5.05 -20.13 -12.96
CA VAL A 820 6.12 -21.15 -12.99
C VAL A 820 5.57 -22.53 -12.59
N PRO A 821 5.94 -23.64 -13.26
CA PRO A 821 5.53 -24.99 -12.85
C PRO A 821 6.09 -25.32 -11.45
N PRO A 822 5.28 -25.85 -10.51
CA PRO A 822 5.77 -26.13 -9.15
C PRO A 822 6.98 -27.07 -9.10
N ASN A 823 7.06 -28.05 -10.00
CA ASN A 823 8.20 -28.96 -10.08
C ASN A 823 9.51 -28.24 -10.46
N SER A 824 9.45 -27.12 -11.17
CA SER A 824 10.61 -26.28 -11.51
C SER A 824 11.16 -25.47 -10.33
N LEU A 825 10.51 -25.54 -9.16
CA LEU A 825 11.04 -25.00 -7.89
C LEU A 825 11.50 -26.10 -6.92
N ILE A 826 11.36 -27.37 -7.29
CA ILE A 826 11.75 -28.53 -6.48
C ILE A 826 13.06 -29.10 -7.05
N ARG A 827 14.00 -29.47 -6.18
CA ARG A 827 15.30 -30.01 -6.58
C ARG A 827 15.17 -31.39 -7.23
N GLU A 828 16.11 -31.74 -8.11
CA GLU A 828 16.18 -33.09 -8.71
C GLU A 828 16.29 -34.20 -7.65
N CYS A 829 17.02 -33.98 -6.55
CA CYS A 829 17.08 -34.92 -5.42
C CYS A 829 15.75 -35.10 -4.66
N GLN A 830 14.76 -34.25 -4.94
CA GLN A 830 13.38 -34.32 -4.46
C GLN A 830 12.40 -34.68 -5.60
N ARG A 831 12.90 -35.21 -6.73
CA ARG A 831 12.18 -35.54 -7.97
C ARG A 831 11.55 -34.34 -8.70
N GLY A 832 12.10 -33.14 -8.50
CA GLY A 832 11.73 -31.94 -9.25
C GLY A 832 12.61 -31.68 -10.48
N LYS A 833 12.51 -30.46 -11.04
CA LYS A 833 13.20 -30.00 -12.26
C LYS A 833 14.10 -28.76 -12.06
N LEU A 834 14.23 -28.21 -10.84
CA LEU A 834 14.84 -26.90 -10.57
C LEU A 834 16.19 -26.70 -11.27
N GLU A 835 17.12 -27.64 -11.12
CA GLU A 835 18.48 -27.49 -11.62
C GLU A 835 18.53 -27.29 -13.15
N ARG A 836 17.71 -28.05 -13.91
CA ARG A 836 17.50 -27.91 -15.36
C ARG A 836 16.67 -26.69 -15.75
N ALA A 837 15.65 -26.34 -14.97
CA ALA A 837 14.83 -25.15 -15.25
C ALA A 837 15.63 -23.85 -15.07
N GLN A 838 16.56 -23.80 -14.11
CA GLN A 838 17.52 -22.71 -13.96
C GLN A 838 18.54 -22.65 -15.10
N GLU A 839 18.98 -23.81 -15.60
CA GLU A 839 19.91 -23.95 -16.73
C GLU A 839 19.26 -23.42 -18.01
N TYR A 840 18.10 -23.96 -18.40
CA TYR A 840 17.31 -23.49 -19.54
C TYR A 840 17.00 -21.99 -19.48
N LEU A 841 16.60 -21.46 -18.32
CA LEU A 841 16.36 -20.02 -18.15
C LEU A 841 17.66 -19.20 -18.24
N SER A 842 18.82 -19.76 -17.88
CA SER A 842 20.12 -19.12 -18.08
C SER A 842 20.48 -19.04 -19.56
N ASP A 843 20.27 -20.12 -20.31
CA ASP A 843 20.58 -20.18 -21.74
C ASP A 843 19.64 -19.28 -22.56
N ALA A 844 18.35 -19.23 -22.21
CA ALA A 844 17.38 -18.32 -22.82
C ALA A 844 17.77 -16.83 -22.64
N VAL A 845 18.21 -16.44 -21.44
CA VAL A 845 18.68 -15.06 -21.17
C VAL A 845 20.07 -14.78 -21.74
N ALA A 846 20.93 -15.80 -21.90
CA ALA A 846 22.27 -15.67 -22.47
C ALA A 846 22.29 -15.64 -24.01
N SER A 847 21.28 -16.22 -24.67
CA SER A 847 21.14 -16.26 -26.13
C SER A 847 20.29 -15.12 -26.70
N ASP A 848 19.51 -14.42 -25.88
CA ASP A 848 18.69 -13.30 -26.33
C ASP A 848 19.53 -12.05 -26.64
N ALA A 849 19.90 -11.91 -27.91
CA ALA A 849 20.76 -10.83 -28.38
C ALA A 849 20.13 -9.44 -28.20
N ASP A 850 18.81 -9.32 -28.17
CA ASP A 850 18.10 -8.04 -28.15
C ASP A 850 17.98 -7.52 -26.71
N PHE A 851 17.51 -8.36 -25.79
CA PHE A 851 17.57 -8.11 -24.35
C PHE A 851 19.00 -7.79 -23.89
N LEU A 852 20.00 -8.49 -24.42
CA LEU A 852 21.39 -8.24 -24.05
C LEU A 852 21.94 -6.93 -24.63
N ARG A 853 21.50 -6.45 -25.80
CA ARG A 853 21.83 -5.10 -26.29
C ARG A 853 21.17 -4.02 -25.44
N LEU A 854 19.90 -4.21 -25.07
CA LEU A 854 19.16 -3.31 -24.17
C LEU A 854 19.86 -3.18 -22.81
N PHE A 855 20.28 -4.31 -22.23
CA PHE A 855 21.04 -4.35 -20.98
C PHE A 855 22.43 -3.72 -21.10
N ASP A 856 23.15 -3.97 -22.20
CA ASP A 856 24.46 -3.37 -22.45
C ASP A 856 24.38 -1.84 -22.50
N GLY A 857 23.43 -1.28 -23.26
CA GLY A 857 23.18 0.16 -23.33
C GLY A 857 22.81 0.74 -21.97
N PHE A 858 21.81 0.18 -21.28
CA PHE A 858 21.41 0.61 -19.94
C PHE A 858 22.59 0.71 -18.95
N VAL A 859 23.48 -0.29 -18.94
CA VAL A 859 24.66 -0.27 -18.08
C VAL A 859 25.63 0.83 -18.51
N VAL A 860 25.99 0.90 -19.79
CA VAL A 860 26.99 1.85 -20.30
C VAL A 860 26.51 3.31 -20.22
N ASP A 861 25.23 3.57 -20.52
CA ASP A 861 24.69 4.92 -20.70
C ASP A 861 24.11 5.50 -19.39
N ARG A 862 23.64 4.66 -18.46
CA ARG A 862 23.01 5.11 -17.20
C ARG A 862 23.79 4.69 -15.94
N ILE A 863 24.32 3.47 -15.87
CA ILE A 863 24.96 2.95 -14.64
C ILE A 863 26.41 3.40 -14.50
N LEU A 864 27.26 3.16 -15.50
CA LEU A 864 28.70 3.44 -15.40
C LEU A 864 29.03 4.94 -15.24
N PRO A 865 28.34 5.89 -15.91
CA PRO A 865 28.56 7.32 -15.69
C PRO A 865 28.19 7.75 -14.26
N ARG A 866 27.10 7.20 -13.70
CA ARG A 866 26.71 7.43 -12.29
C ARG A 866 27.77 6.89 -11.33
N LEU A 867 28.38 5.74 -11.61
CA LEU A 867 29.48 5.20 -10.80
C LEU A 867 30.76 6.05 -10.92
N LYS A 868 31.13 6.52 -12.11
CA LYS A 868 32.29 7.40 -12.32
C LYS A 868 32.12 8.72 -11.56
N ALA A 869 30.96 9.35 -11.66
CA ALA A 869 30.61 10.54 -10.89
C ALA A 869 30.71 10.32 -9.37
N ARG A 870 30.33 9.13 -8.86
CA ARG A 870 30.47 8.79 -7.43
C ARG A 870 31.92 8.57 -7.01
N LEU A 871 32.78 7.99 -7.85
CA LEU A 871 34.22 7.85 -7.59
C LEU A 871 34.93 9.21 -7.50
N GLN A 872 34.64 10.10 -8.44
CA GLN A 872 35.11 11.50 -8.45
C GLN A 872 34.61 12.23 -7.19
N SER A 873 33.31 12.16 -6.89
CA SER A 873 32.70 12.72 -5.65
C SER A 873 33.28 12.15 -4.35
N ALA A 874 33.90 10.96 -4.39
CA ALA A 874 34.57 10.33 -3.25
C ALA A 874 36.07 10.70 -3.15
N GLY A 875 36.57 11.61 -3.99
CA GLY A 875 38.00 11.96 -4.08
C GLY A 875 38.89 10.76 -4.44
N SER A 876 38.31 9.72 -5.05
CA SER A 876 38.94 8.41 -5.23
C SER A 876 39.38 8.14 -6.68
N HIS A 877 39.11 9.08 -7.60
CA HIS A 877 39.53 9.02 -9.00
C HIS A 877 39.63 10.45 -9.57
N ASN A 878 40.52 10.67 -10.55
CA ASN A 878 40.70 11.98 -11.20
C ASN A 878 39.68 12.19 -12.33
N GLU A 879 39.28 13.43 -12.60
CA GLU A 879 38.22 13.73 -13.58
C GLU A 879 38.61 13.34 -15.02
N ASP A 880 39.84 13.67 -15.43
CA ASP A 880 40.36 13.44 -16.80
C ASP A 880 40.69 11.97 -17.13
N LEU A 881 40.70 11.06 -16.14
CA LEU A 881 41.14 9.69 -16.34
C LEU A 881 39.97 8.72 -16.62
N PRO A 882 40.15 7.72 -17.49
CA PRO A 882 39.16 6.67 -17.66
C PRO A 882 39.11 5.72 -16.44
N VAL A 883 37.91 5.23 -16.11
CA VAL A 883 37.68 4.17 -15.13
C VAL A 883 37.37 2.88 -15.87
N THR A 884 38.08 1.79 -15.55
CA THR A 884 37.69 0.45 -16.00
C THR A 884 36.61 -0.13 -15.08
N PHE A 885 35.49 -0.56 -15.66
CA PHE A 885 34.42 -1.29 -14.99
C PHE A 885 34.27 -2.71 -15.54
N PHE A 886 33.85 -3.64 -14.68
CA PHE A 886 33.59 -5.04 -15.01
C PHE A 886 32.15 -5.41 -14.61
N TYR A 887 31.20 -5.33 -15.54
CA TYR A 887 29.79 -5.63 -15.23
C TYR A 887 29.41 -7.07 -15.57
N GLN A 888 28.60 -7.69 -14.71
CA GLN A 888 28.03 -9.02 -14.94
C GLN A 888 27.18 -9.02 -16.22
N ARG A 889 27.43 -9.98 -17.13
CA ARG A 889 26.64 -10.20 -18.35
C ARG A 889 26.61 -11.69 -18.70
N PRO A 890 25.45 -12.37 -18.78
CA PRO A 890 24.10 -11.83 -18.64
C PRO A 890 23.74 -11.42 -17.20
N PRO A 891 22.80 -10.46 -17.02
CA PRO A 891 22.21 -10.19 -15.71
C PRO A 891 21.42 -11.42 -15.22
N THR A 892 21.25 -11.52 -13.90
CA THR A 892 20.42 -12.55 -13.29
C THR A 892 18.97 -12.09 -13.28
N LEU A 893 18.10 -12.86 -13.94
CA LEU A 893 16.65 -12.70 -13.92
C LEU A 893 16.07 -13.58 -12.80
N ARG A 894 15.16 -13.03 -11.98
CA ARG A 894 14.59 -13.72 -10.81
C ARG A 894 13.07 -13.84 -10.81
N ILE A 895 12.68 -15.08 -11.06
CA ILE A 895 11.44 -15.88 -10.95
C ILE A 895 10.75 -16.12 -9.60
N GLN A 896 10.08 -15.17 -8.93
CA GLN A 896 9.46 -15.46 -7.61
C GLN A 896 7.92 -15.52 -7.68
N PRO A 897 7.33 -16.68 -7.99
CA PRO A 897 5.87 -16.81 -8.10
C PRO A 897 5.16 -16.78 -6.75
N GLY A 898 3.87 -16.43 -6.78
CA GLY A 898 2.98 -16.41 -5.62
C GLY A 898 1.73 -17.27 -5.84
N PRO A 899 1.12 -17.83 -4.78
CA PRO A 899 1.45 -17.67 -3.37
C PRO A 899 2.45 -18.72 -2.87
N ALA A 900 3.51 -18.25 -2.21
CA ALA A 900 4.60 -19.07 -1.69
C ALA A 900 4.91 -18.74 -0.21
N ARG A 901 5.24 -19.77 0.59
CA ARG A 901 5.68 -19.60 1.99
C ARG A 901 7.21 -19.55 2.16
N ALA A 902 7.96 -19.90 1.12
CA ALA A 902 9.43 -19.85 1.11
C ALA A 902 9.95 -18.41 0.94
N LEU A 903 11.13 -18.14 1.51
CA LEU A 903 11.85 -16.85 1.41
C LEU A 903 13.32 -17.06 1.09
N VAL A 904 13.97 -16.03 0.52
CA VAL A 904 15.43 -16.00 0.42
C VAL A 904 15.96 -15.59 1.79
N ARG A 905 16.84 -16.40 2.40
CA ARG A 905 17.39 -16.12 3.74
C ARG A 905 18.36 -14.94 3.72
N ALA A 906 18.58 -14.31 4.87
CA ALA A 906 19.58 -13.25 5.01
C ALA A 906 21.01 -13.80 4.83
N HIS A 907 21.71 -13.25 3.84
CA HIS A 907 23.10 -13.56 3.48
C HIS A 907 23.81 -12.29 3.02
N ASN A 908 25.13 -12.24 3.11
CA ASN A 908 25.94 -11.34 2.30
C ASN A 908 26.47 -12.13 1.08
N ASP A 909 26.74 -11.42 -0.02
CA ASP A 909 27.15 -12.07 -1.27
C ASP A 909 28.58 -12.65 -1.20
N ALA A 910 29.44 -12.19 -0.29
CA ALA A 910 30.77 -12.77 -0.11
C ALA A 910 30.75 -14.19 0.52
N GLU A 911 29.65 -14.63 1.15
CA GLU A 911 29.38 -16.04 1.50
C GLU A 911 29.35 -16.96 0.24
N TYR A 912 29.33 -16.38 -0.96
CA TYR A 912 29.30 -17.05 -2.25
C TYR A 912 30.51 -16.70 -3.13
N GLY A 913 31.46 -15.89 -2.64
CA GLY A 913 32.67 -15.53 -3.39
C GLY A 913 32.58 -14.22 -4.18
N HIS A 914 31.62 -13.35 -3.88
CA HIS A 914 31.60 -11.98 -4.37
C HIS A 914 32.61 -11.07 -3.64
N GLN A 915 33.10 -10.06 -4.35
CA GLN A 915 34.25 -9.24 -3.91
C GLN A 915 33.85 -7.92 -3.22
N ASN A 916 34.79 -7.33 -2.48
CA ASN A 916 34.62 -6.01 -1.85
C ASN A 916 34.81 -4.82 -2.81
N GLY A 917 35.19 -5.11 -4.06
CA GLY A 917 35.34 -4.16 -5.16
C GLY A 917 34.12 -4.02 -6.08
N GLU A 918 33.03 -4.76 -5.83
CA GLU A 918 31.83 -4.75 -6.66
C GLU A 918 30.57 -4.27 -5.91
N LEU A 919 29.68 -3.59 -6.65
CA LEU A 919 28.36 -3.19 -6.17
C LEU A 919 27.28 -4.06 -6.81
N ASN A 920 26.31 -4.47 -5.99
CA ASN A 920 25.08 -5.10 -6.44
C ASN A 920 24.12 -4.04 -6.98
N PHE A 921 23.47 -4.36 -8.09
CA PHE A 921 22.36 -3.60 -8.65
C PHE A 921 21.10 -4.48 -8.61
N TRP A 922 19.98 -3.91 -8.16
CA TRP A 922 18.68 -4.59 -8.16
C TRP A 922 17.60 -3.72 -8.84
N LEU A 923 16.86 -4.36 -9.75
CA LEU A 923 15.94 -3.72 -10.69
C LEU A 923 14.61 -4.49 -10.74
N PRO A 924 13.56 -4.05 -10.01
CA PRO A 924 12.23 -4.68 -10.06
C PRO A 924 11.54 -4.45 -11.41
N LEU A 925 10.97 -5.52 -11.98
CA LEU A 925 10.18 -5.48 -13.24
C LEU A 925 8.67 -5.71 -12.99
N THR A 926 8.25 -5.76 -11.73
CA THR A 926 6.86 -5.96 -11.28
C THR A 926 6.65 -5.15 -10.01
N SER A 927 5.53 -4.46 -9.87
CA SER A 927 5.27 -3.60 -8.69
C SER A 927 5.39 -4.35 -7.36
N ARG A 928 6.26 -3.83 -6.48
CA ARG A 928 6.39 -4.25 -5.08
C ARG A 928 5.09 -4.14 -4.30
N ARG A 929 4.23 -3.16 -4.63
CA ARG A 929 2.89 -2.98 -4.01
C ARG A 929 1.95 -4.12 -4.39
N LYS A 930 1.89 -4.48 -5.68
CA LYS A 930 1.06 -5.60 -6.18
C LYS A 930 1.54 -6.96 -5.67
N THR A 931 2.86 -7.21 -5.65
CA THR A 931 3.42 -8.51 -5.24
C THR A 931 3.63 -8.67 -3.73
N GLY A 932 3.76 -7.57 -2.98
CA GLY A 932 4.10 -7.60 -1.56
C GLY A 932 5.53 -8.09 -1.30
N VAL A 933 6.44 -7.92 -2.26
CA VAL A 933 7.82 -8.42 -2.22
C VAL A 933 8.80 -7.28 -2.46
N ASP A 934 9.76 -7.12 -1.55
CA ASP A 934 10.80 -6.10 -1.56
C ASP A 934 12.17 -6.74 -1.27
N LEU A 935 13.26 -6.03 -1.58
CA LEU A 935 14.62 -6.46 -1.22
C LEU A 935 15.01 -5.78 0.09
N PHE A 936 15.26 -6.57 1.14
CA PHE A 936 15.59 -6.07 2.47
C PHE A 936 17.11 -6.08 2.70
N CYS A 937 17.68 -4.97 3.17
CA CYS A 937 19.12 -4.80 3.39
C CYS A 937 19.42 -4.20 4.78
N GLU A 938 20.53 -4.61 5.41
CA GLU A 938 21.07 -3.96 6.61
C GLU A 938 21.62 -2.54 6.30
N SER A 939 21.55 -1.62 7.28
CA SER A 939 22.10 -0.26 7.13
C SER A 939 23.63 -0.22 7.05
N LYS A 940 24.29 -1.25 7.58
CA LYS A 940 25.74 -1.53 7.51
C LYS A 940 25.99 -2.99 7.87
N SER A 941 27.16 -3.51 7.51
CA SER A 941 27.59 -4.90 7.78
C SER A 941 27.33 -5.33 9.23
N GLY A 942 26.53 -6.38 9.41
CA GLY A 942 26.30 -7.05 10.69
C GLY A 942 25.35 -6.31 11.64
N ALA A 943 24.62 -5.29 11.17
CA ALA A 943 23.72 -4.52 12.01
C ALA A 943 22.39 -5.22 12.34
N GLY A 944 21.95 -6.18 11.50
CA GLY A 944 20.68 -6.89 11.66
C GLY A 944 19.42 -6.02 11.50
N ASP A 945 19.55 -4.75 11.13
CA ASP A 945 18.48 -3.75 11.11
C ASP A 945 17.79 -3.63 9.74
N TYR A 946 17.50 -4.79 9.13
CA TYR A 946 16.98 -4.93 7.77
C TYR A 946 15.80 -4.00 7.45
N ARG A 947 15.96 -3.18 6.41
CA ARG A 947 14.89 -2.33 5.84
C ARG A 947 14.65 -2.70 4.38
N PRO A 948 13.41 -2.62 3.87
CA PRO A 948 13.16 -2.72 2.43
C PRO A 948 13.90 -1.59 1.70
N LEU A 949 14.35 -1.84 0.47
CA LEU A 949 14.97 -0.83 -0.38
C LEU A 949 13.93 0.03 -1.12
N GLN A 950 12.66 -0.40 -1.14
CA GLN A 950 11.48 0.38 -1.56
C GLN A 950 11.39 0.80 -3.04
N VAL A 951 12.31 0.31 -3.86
CA VAL A 951 12.43 0.55 -5.31
C VAL A 951 11.16 0.16 -6.08
N GLU A 952 10.63 1.06 -6.89
CA GLU A 952 9.51 0.79 -7.80
C GLU A 952 9.99 0.45 -9.23
N TYR A 953 9.06 0.05 -10.10
CA TYR A 953 9.35 -0.11 -11.53
C TYR A 953 9.71 1.25 -12.15
N GLY A 954 10.76 1.30 -12.98
CA GLY A 954 11.39 2.55 -13.43
C GLY A 954 12.56 3.03 -12.56
N GLU A 955 12.89 2.32 -11.49
CA GLU A 955 14.08 2.59 -10.66
C GLU A 955 15.03 1.38 -10.60
N VAL A 956 16.32 1.65 -10.38
CA VAL A 956 17.34 0.66 -10.00
C VAL A 956 18.06 1.12 -8.74
N VAL A 957 18.35 0.20 -7.81
CA VAL A 957 19.15 0.49 -6.62
C VAL A 957 20.52 -0.15 -6.69
N SER A 958 21.55 0.61 -6.32
CA SER A 958 22.89 0.09 -6.04
C SER A 958 23.12 -0.07 -4.54
N PHE A 959 23.78 -1.16 -4.13
CA PHE A 959 24.17 -1.40 -2.73
C PHE A 959 25.38 -2.36 -2.63
N HIS A 960 26.12 -2.32 -1.53
CA HIS A 960 27.29 -3.20 -1.32
C HIS A 960 26.88 -4.51 -0.63
N GLY A 961 26.29 -5.44 -1.38
CA GLY A 961 25.79 -6.73 -0.86
C GLY A 961 26.89 -7.70 -0.42
N SER A 962 28.13 -7.53 -0.86
CA SER A 962 29.29 -8.30 -0.41
C SER A 962 29.61 -8.11 1.08
N SER A 963 29.17 -7.01 1.70
CA SER A 963 29.28 -6.81 3.16
C SER A 963 27.95 -6.54 3.89
N ARG A 964 26.93 -6.02 3.21
CA ARG A 964 25.60 -5.81 3.80
C ARG A 964 24.76 -7.07 3.63
N ARG A 965 24.31 -7.70 4.73
CA ARG A 965 23.39 -8.83 4.61
C ARG A 965 22.05 -8.36 4.07
N HIS A 966 21.47 -9.14 3.17
CA HIS A 966 20.22 -8.84 2.51
C HIS A 966 19.37 -10.10 2.31
N TYR A 967 18.05 -9.92 2.15
CA TYR A 967 17.07 -11.01 2.02
C TYR A 967 15.85 -10.57 1.20
N VAL A 968 15.07 -11.54 0.71
CA VAL A 968 13.80 -11.28 0.01
C VAL A 968 12.69 -12.05 0.71
N ASN A 969 11.60 -11.35 1.07
CA ASN A 969 10.50 -11.91 1.85
C ASN A 969 9.68 -12.95 1.05
N PRO A 970 8.81 -13.77 1.71
CA PRO A 970 7.93 -14.67 0.99
C PRO A 970 6.95 -13.91 0.11
N ASN A 971 6.74 -14.37 -1.13
CA ASN A 971 5.70 -13.83 -2.00
C ASN A 971 4.34 -14.37 -1.55
N ARG A 972 3.65 -13.55 -0.76
CA ARG A 972 2.31 -13.86 -0.24
C ARG A 972 1.20 -13.39 -1.18
N SER A 973 1.47 -12.85 -2.36
CA SER A 973 0.43 -12.46 -3.32
C SER A 973 0.05 -13.62 -4.27
N LEU A 974 -0.90 -13.38 -5.17
CA LEU A 974 -1.24 -14.27 -6.30
C LEU A 974 -0.43 -13.93 -7.57
N TRP A 975 0.44 -12.92 -7.48
CA TRP A 975 1.15 -12.32 -8.60
C TRP A 975 2.62 -12.72 -8.57
N THR A 976 3.20 -12.99 -9.73
CA THR A 976 4.61 -13.33 -9.81
C THR A 976 5.46 -12.07 -9.68
N ARG A 977 6.50 -12.12 -8.85
CA ARG A 977 7.49 -11.06 -8.74
C ARG A 977 8.66 -11.36 -9.66
N VAL A 978 8.98 -10.43 -10.55
CA VAL A 978 10.11 -10.51 -11.49
C VAL A 978 11.08 -9.35 -11.23
N SER A 979 12.38 -9.63 -11.30
CA SER A 979 13.41 -8.58 -11.25
C SER A 979 14.67 -9.02 -11.99
N LEU A 980 15.50 -8.05 -12.35
CA LEU A 980 16.90 -8.26 -12.69
C LEU A 980 17.79 -7.95 -11.47
N ASP A 981 18.93 -8.62 -11.39
CA ASP A 981 20.06 -8.25 -10.53
C ASP A 981 21.40 -8.53 -11.23
N PHE A 982 22.36 -7.64 -11.04
CA PHE A 982 23.70 -7.74 -11.60
C PHE A 982 24.73 -7.16 -10.64
N ARG A 983 26.02 -7.38 -10.90
CA ARG A 983 27.12 -6.71 -10.20
C ARG A 983 27.94 -5.85 -11.16
N VAL A 984 28.57 -4.80 -10.64
CA VAL A 984 29.61 -4.04 -11.33
C VAL A 984 30.84 -3.93 -10.44
N GLY A 985 31.93 -4.57 -10.84
CA GLY A 985 33.26 -4.43 -10.25
C GLY A 985 33.99 -3.18 -10.77
N ILE A 986 34.74 -2.51 -9.91
CA ILE A 986 35.48 -1.28 -10.23
C ILE A 986 36.99 -1.58 -10.25
N GLY A 987 37.67 -1.28 -11.36
CA GLY A 987 39.11 -1.48 -11.50
C GLY A 987 39.91 -0.76 -10.41
N GLY A 988 40.95 -1.41 -9.90
CA GLY A 988 41.72 -0.95 -8.72
C GLY A 988 41.14 -1.39 -7.37
N TYR A 989 39.86 -1.79 -7.33
CA TYR A 989 39.21 -2.39 -6.15
C TYR A 989 38.75 -3.84 -6.39
N PHE A 990 38.50 -4.19 -7.66
CA PHE A 990 37.98 -5.48 -8.11
C PHE A 990 39.03 -6.21 -8.95
N ASP A 991 39.16 -7.51 -8.72
CA ASP A 991 40.13 -8.40 -9.36
C ASP A 991 39.38 -9.39 -10.28
N PRO A 992 39.35 -9.20 -11.60
CA PRO A 992 38.48 -9.97 -12.50
C PRO A 992 38.88 -11.44 -12.64
N ASP A 993 40.13 -11.79 -12.28
CA ASP A 993 40.68 -13.13 -12.40
C ASP A 993 40.60 -13.92 -11.08
N TRP A 994 40.26 -13.25 -9.96
CA TRP A 994 40.08 -13.93 -8.68
C TRP A 994 38.76 -14.70 -8.57
N GLN A 995 38.85 -15.95 -8.09
CA GLN A 995 37.70 -16.79 -7.75
C GLN A 995 37.88 -17.43 -6.37
N MET A 996 36.79 -17.52 -5.60
CA MET A 996 36.78 -18.22 -4.32
C MET A 996 36.96 -19.75 -4.52
N ASN A 997 37.89 -20.36 -3.78
CA ASN A 997 38.13 -21.81 -3.79
C ASN A 997 36.83 -22.62 -3.65
N GLY A 998 36.59 -23.54 -4.59
CA GLY A 998 35.37 -24.38 -4.60
C GLY A 998 34.14 -23.75 -5.26
N THR A 999 34.28 -22.56 -5.85
CA THR A 999 33.43 -22.08 -6.95
C THR A 999 33.63 -23.00 -8.16
N THR A 1000 32.54 -23.34 -8.86
CA THR A 1000 32.60 -24.25 -10.04
C THR A 1000 32.16 -23.61 -11.34
N ASN A 1001 31.47 -22.47 -11.25
CA ASN A 1001 31.21 -21.52 -12.32
C ASN A 1001 31.07 -20.16 -11.65
N ASP A 1002 31.63 -19.12 -12.25
CA ASP A 1002 31.45 -17.72 -11.85
C ASP A 1002 30.63 -16.97 -12.92
N HIS A 1003 30.27 -15.72 -12.65
CA HIS A 1003 29.60 -14.85 -13.60
C HIS A 1003 30.54 -14.41 -14.73
N ASN A 1004 30.09 -14.55 -15.98
CA ASN A 1004 30.70 -13.85 -17.11
C ASN A 1004 30.58 -12.33 -16.91
N ARG A 1005 31.63 -11.60 -17.28
CA ARG A 1005 31.74 -10.14 -17.11
C ARG A 1005 32.16 -9.47 -18.42
N ARG A 1006 31.67 -8.25 -18.67
CA ARG A 1006 32.22 -7.37 -19.71
C ARG A 1006 33.06 -6.25 -19.10
N LYS A 1007 34.24 -6.05 -19.68
CA LYS A 1007 35.14 -4.93 -19.39
C LYS A 1007 34.78 -3.73 -20.26
N VAL A 1008 34.59 -2.56 -19.65
CA VAL A 1008 34.38 -1.27 -20.34
C VAL A 1008 35.25 -0.21 -19.67
N ASN A 1009 35.73 0.76 -20.44
CA ASN A 1009 36.41 1.95 -19.93
C ASN A 1009 35.51 3.17 -20.16
N VAL A 1010 35.34 4.03 -19.16
CA VAL A 1010 34.42 5.19 -19.15
C VAL A 1010 35.11 6.43 -18.60
#